data_AF-A0A7X1B5P9-F1
#
_entry.id   AF-A0A7X1B5P9-F1
#
_cell.length_a   1.000
_cell.length_b   1.000
_cell.length_c   1.000
_cell.angle_alpha   90.00
_cell.angle_beta   90.00
_cell.angle_gamma   90.00
#
_symmetry.space_group_name_H-M   'P 1'
#
loop_
_entity.id
_entity.type
_entity.pdbx_description
1 polymer ?
#
loop_
_entity_poly.entity_id
_entity_poly.type
_entity_poly.pdbx_seq_one_letter_code
_entity_poly.pdbx_strand_id
1 'polypeptide(L)'
;MSAPDTPAPTKPPLFIRHIWWATLIFALLTHWFSTANRIDQITSLSAIENWSVETPARDNDSPTGYELGQRNLIIPGHHNPSYWWITEAQLSAEQGSFRLRHIEYDSAPEGREAFRTSPYRIWLTATGWLYGTIKNEPLGYSIERAALFSDPLLFGIFLALGTLYTALFIGRISAALFPLTCLWIFPLNASFQAGAPDPHSLSWVLALGSLLPLFSNAKNARWHFAAAGVFGGLGLWNDADFQLPVLLMTLIAGIVGELFSPKNEDRSGPWFNWGVSSATIVLASSLFELGSESFSLNLDTVNPLQALFYLGAGGLLSSLSRFKRTGWAEFKTSHRAVLIASLVLLLLWPIASMISETGSLLANDFYARQIANHPSGGIAESFGAWLQKSDGAMKFAVLAPVAALFYALALLVMGKVGSEIRSRALFAFSAAFLAFVISMIQIRWWSLFDLYIVCLIAVLCSKVDSTSILDILKKIAVAAISLPGLLVSLTQDGYATDIAQLNTLQKQSFVERDFAHWLNKRSSDQEMVLFSTPMFSSGAAYYGGFDVIVSADEANKTGYDKAIRLASSDSQQETTILLESNKITHVVLPMWDPMFEQFVRIGTGKPRGEELPQNAFVVALKDWDIPLWMQALNYSLPQGSGLESFELNAFALQAEQDPEMALSRLADLFVERGKLWEAKSIREALTQYPRDVNALAAIANIDYATREKAKLEESMEAVIPYLSRRSARNLPLDRRVNLAALFARTQKLDLAKTQIRAGMDNLDAEQLKRLSPAATGALLALSKALKIPFPDDELEQTALELVATEVRQKFEN
;
A
#
# COMPACT_ATOMS: atom_id res chain seq x y z
N MET A 1 -64.50 16.85 -36.97
CA MET A 1 -63.94 16.37 -35.70
C MET A 1 -62.49 16.87 -35.61
N SER A 2 -62.29 18.00 -34.95
CA SER A 2 -60.99 18.57 -34.63
C SER A 2 -60.30 17.70 -33.58
N ALA A 3 -59.03 17.36 -33.80
CA ALA A 3 -58.23 16.63 -32.83
C ALA A 3 -58.14 17.44 -31.52
N PRO A 4 -58.25 16.81 -30.34
CA PRO A 4 -58.16 17.51 -29.07
C PRO A 4 -56.76 18.10 -28.91
N ASP A 5 -56.71 19.40 -28.61
CA ASP A 5 -55.48 20.11 -28.26
C ASP A 5 -54.79 19.38 -27.10
N THR A 6 -53.57 18.93 -27.36
CA THR A 6 -52.73 18.32 -26.32
C THR A 6 -52.33 19.43 -25.35
N PRO A 7 -52.60 19.29 -24.04
CA PRO A 7 -52.29 20.33 -23.07
C PRO A 7 -50.79 20.61 -23.06
N ALA A 8 -50.43 21.89 -23.10
CA ALA A 8 -49.04 22.34 -23.07
C ALA A 8 -48.31 21.73 -21.85
N PRO A 9 -47.07 21.24 -22.02
CA PRO A 9 -46.32 20.61 -20.94
C PRO A 9 -46.17 21.57 -19.76
N THR A 10 -46.74 21.20 -18.63
CA THR A 10 -46.64 21.95 -17.37
C THR A 10 -45.17 22.10 -17.00
N LYS A 11 -44.70 23.35 -16.86
CA LYS A 11 -43.32 23.61 -16.40
C LYS A 11 -43.09 22.89 -15.07
N PRO A 12 -42.00 22.13 -14.90
CA PRO A 12 -41.73 21.45 -13.65
C PRO A 12 -41.65 22.47 -12.51
N PRO A 13 -42.12 22.12 -11.29
CA PRO A 13 -42.07 23.02 -10.16
C PRO A 13 -40.63 23.49 -9.89
N LEU A 14 -40.48 24.76 -9.52
CA LEU A 14 -39.18 25.43 -9.29
C LEU A 14 -38.26 24.64 -8.34
N PHE A 15 -38.83 23.94 -7.37
CA PHE A 15 -38.08 23.09 -6.44
C PHE A 15 -37.26 21.99 -7.14
N ILE A 16 -37.81 21.32 -8.16
CA ILE A 16 -37.12 20.26 -8.91
C ILE A 16 -35.93 20.82 -9.71
N ARG A 17 -35.92 22.12 -10.02
CA ARG A 17 -34.83 22.76 -10.75
C ARG A 17 -33.54 22.86 -9.92
N HIS A 18 -33.66 22.94 -8.60
CA HIS A 18 -32.55 23.20 -7.69
C HIS A 18 -32.26 22.06 -6.70
N ILE A 19 -33.09 21.01 -6.66
CA ILE A 19 -32.91 19.89 -5.73
C ILE A 19 -31.55 19.20 -5.84
N TRP A 20 -30.97 19.12 -7.04
CA TRP A 20 -29.66 18.52 -7.25
C TRP A 20 -28.51 19.32 -6.63
N TRP A 21 -28.65 20.64 -6.46
CA TRP A 21 -27.66 21.43 -5.70
C TRP A 21 -27.72 21.06 -4.22
N ALA A 22 -28.92 20.89 -3.66
CA ALA A 22 -29.08 20.51 -2.27
C ALA A 22 -28.51 19.12 -2.00
N THR A 23 -28.74 18.14 -2.88
CA THR A 23 -28.18 16.79 -2.72
C THR A 23 -26.67 16.76 -2.94
N LEU A 24 -26.13 17.55 -3.87
CA LEU A 24 -24.69 17.70 -4.06
C LEU A 24 -24.03 18.31 -2.82
N ILE A 25 -24.56 19.42 -2.29
CA ILE A 25 -24.03 20.06 -1.08
C ILE A 25 -24.09 19.09 0.10
N PHE A 26 -25.21 18.39 0.28
CA PHE A 26 -25.34 17.36 1.31
C PHE A 26 -24.28 16.25 1.17
N ALA A 27 -24.08 15.75 -0.05
CA ALA A 27 -23.10 14.71 -0.31
C ALA A 27 -21.67 15.18 -0.04
N LEU A 28 -21.31 16.39 -0.50
CA LEU A 28 -19.99 16.99 -0.27
C LEU A 28 -19.74 17.26 1.23
N LEU A 29 -20.74 17.75 1.96
CA LEU A 29 -20.61 17.99 3.41
C LEU A 29 -20.46 16.68 4.19
N THR A 30 -21.22 15.65 3.82
CA THR A 30 -21.14 14.33 4.46
C THR A 30 -19.78 13.68 4.18
N HIS A 31 -19.33 13.74 2.92
CA HIS A 31 -18.00 13.29 2.51
C HIS A 31 -16.90 14.03 3.26
N TRP A 32 -16.97 15.36 3.33
CA TRP A 32 -16.00 16.19 4.04
C TRP A 32 -15.95 15.85 5.53
N PHE A 33 -17.10 15.71 6.19
CA PHE A 33 -17.16 15.35 7.61
C PHE A 33 -16.57 13.96 7.88
N SER A 34 -16.92 12.97 7.05
CA SER A 34 -16.33 11.62 7.15
C SER A 34 -14.80 11.65 6.95
N THR A 35 -14.35 12.41 5.95
CA THR A 35 -12.93 12.60 5.63
C THR A 35 -12.20 13.29 6.78
N ALA A 36 -12.73 14.38 7.32
CA ALA A 36 -12.11 15.13 8.42
C ALA A 36 -11.92 14.24 9.65
N ASN A 37 -12.97 13.51 10.07
CA ASN A 37 -12.88 12.58 11.20
C ASN A 37 -11.80 11.51 10.97
N ARG A 38 -11.71 11.00 9.74
CA ARG A 38 -10.72 10.00 9.36
C ARG A 38 -9.30 10.55 9.38
N ILE A 39 -9.10 11.77 8.89
CA ILE A 39 -7.80 12.47 8.93
C ILE A 39 -7.37 12.70 10.37
N ASP A 40 -8.30 13.11 11.25
CA ASP A 40 -8.02 13.29 12.67
C ASP A 40 -7.63 11.96 13.33
N GLN A 41 -8.31 10.86 12.97
CA GLN A 41 -7.97 9.52 13.46
C GLN A 41 -6.56 9.09 13.02
N ILE A 42 -6.22 9.25 11.74
CA ILE A 42 -4.91 8.85 11.19
C ILE A 42 -3.80 9.74 11.73
N THR A 43 -4.07 11.04 11.90
CA THR A 43 -3.12 11.98 12.49
C THR A 43 -2.88 11.63 13.96
N SER A 44 -3.94 11.32 14.72
CA SER A 44 -3.83 10.87 16.11
C SER A 44 -3.05 9.56 16.22
N LEU A 45 -3.31 8.61 15.32
CA LEU A 45 -2.58 7.35 15.21
C LEU A 45 -1.08 7.62 14.94
N SER A 46 -0.77 8.41 13.92
CA SER A 46 0.62 8.72 13.55
C SER A 46 1.35 9.54 14.62
N ALA A 47 0.61 10.25 15.47
CA ALA A 47 1.14 11.03 16.59
C ALA A 47 1.43 10.20 17.85
N ILE A 48 0.99 8.93 17.92
CA ILE A 48 1.41 8.03 19.00
C ILE A 48 2.94 7.93 18.96
N GLU A 49 3.58 8.24 20.08
CA GLU A 49 5.04 8.24 20.19
C GLU A 49 5.62 6.84 20.04
N ASN A 50 6.85 6.79 19.53
CA ASN A 50 7.67 5.59 19.50
C ASN A 50 8.15 5.27 20.92
N TRP A 51 8.42 3.99 21.21
CA TRP A 51 8.88 3.56 22.52
C TRP A 51 10.40 3.40 22.59
N SER A 52 11.05 3.06 21.47
CA SER A 52 12.48 2.77 21.48
C SER A 52 13.35 4.00 21.23
N VAL A 53 12.86 4.95 20.43
CA VAL A 53 13.51 6.21 20.05
C VAL A 53 12.46 7.29 19.87
N GLU A 54 12.85 8.56 19.79
CA GLU A 54 11.89 9.63 19.46
C GLU A 54 11.41 9.55 18.01
N THR A 55 10.26 10.15 17.74
CA THR A 55 9.79 10.35 16.37
C THR A 55 10.74 11.29 15.61
N PRO A 56 10.96 11.06 14.30
CA PRO A 56 11.92 11.83 13.53
C PRO A 56 11.62 13.33 13.55
N ALA A 57 12.65 14.14 13.76
CA ALA A 57 12.54 15.57 13.66
C ALA A 57 12.25 16.01 12.22
N ARG A 58 11.58 17.16 12.07
CA ARG A 58 11.38 17.78 10.76
C ARG A 58 12.71 18.30 10.22
N ASP A 59 12.97 18.04 8.95
CA ASP A 59 14.13 18.56 8.22
C ASP A 59 13.65 19.11 6.87
N ASN A 60 13.85 20.40 6.65
CA ASN A 60 13.40 21.08 5.43
C ASN A 60 14.28 20.76 4.22
N ASP A 61 15.52 20.35 4.45
CA ASP A 61 16.49 20.03 3.40
C ASP A 61 16.42 18.55 2.99
N SER A 62 15.72 17.73 3.79
CA SER A 62 15.45 16.32 3.48
C SER A 62 14.41 16.15 2.37
N PRO A 63 14.63 15.24 1.39
CA PRO A 63 13.65 14.90 0.36
C PRO A 63 12.31 14.40 0.91
N THR A 64 12.27 13.81 2.10
CA THR A 64 11.03 13.34 2.74
C THR A 64 10.41 14.38 3.66
N GLY A 65 11.16 15.43 4.03
CA GLY A 65 10.75 16.42 5.04
C GLY A 65 11.07 16.02 6.49
N TYR A 66 11.75 14.89 6.70
CA TYR A 66 12.20 14.41 8.00
C TYR A 66 13.69 14.06 7.98
N GLU A 67 14.34 14.15 9.12
CA GLU A 67 15.74 13.72 9.25
C GLU A 67 15.95 12.29 8.75
N LEU A 68 17.14 12.00 8.21
CA LEU A 68 17.57 10.67 7.77
C LEU A 68 16.64 10.02 6.71
N GLY A 69 15.86 10.81 5.96
CA GLY A 69 14.96 10.29 4.93
C GLY A 69 13.78 9.47 5.49
N GLN A 70 13.46 9.65 6.77
CA GLN A 70 12.42 8.91 7.47
C GLN A 70 11.01 9.40 7.12
N ARG A 71 9.99 8.65 7.55
CA ARG A 71 8.56 8.98 7.39
C ARG A 71 7.78 8.59 8.63
N ASN A 72 6.71 9.31 8.94
CA ASN A 72 5.99 9.12 10.20
C ASN A 72 4.53 8.70 10.05
N LEU A 73 3.91 8.92 8.88
CA LEU A 73 2.51 8.63 8.65
C LEU A 73 2.24 7.11 8.71
N ILE A 74 1.38 6.69 9.64
CA ILE A 74 0.89 5.32 9.70
C ILE A 74 -0.19 5.13 8.63
N ILE A 75 0.08 4.26 7.66
CA ILE A 75 -0.85 3.97 6.58
C ILE A 75 -2.00 3.08 7.10
N PRO A 76 -3.28 3.48 6.91
CA PRO A 76 -4.42 2.70 7.34
C PRO A 76 -4.42 1.28 6.78
N GLY A 77 -4.70 0.30 7.65
CA GLY A 77 -4.86 -1.09 7.24
C GLY A 77 -3.58 -1.77 6.72
N HIS A 78 -2.39 -1.19 6.95
CA HIS A 78 -1.12 -1.68 6.40
C HIS A 78 -1.20 -1.80 4.85
N HIS A 79 -1.76 -0.78 4.20
CA HIS A 79 -1.92 -0.78 2.74
C HIS A 79 -0.57 -0.53 2.03
N ASN A 80 0.21 -1.60 1.82
CA ASN A 80 1.56 -1.55 1.26
C ASN A 80 1.72 -0.73 -0.02
N PRO A 81 0.79 -0.76 -0.99
CA PRO A 81 0.95 0.05 -2.19
C PRO A 81 1.07 1.54 -1.92
N SER A 82 0.43 2.05 -0.85
CA SER A 82 0.54 3.46 -0.47
C SER A 82 1.95 3.83 -0.03
N TYR A 83 2.72 2.90 0.55
CA TYR A 83 4.14 3.12 0.87
C TYR A 83 4.91 3.51 -0.39
N TRP A 84 4.78 2.72 -1.46
CA TRP A 84 5.50 2.96 -2.71
C TRP A 84 5.03 4.23 -3.41
N TRP A 85 3.72 4.51 -3.46
CA TRP A 85 3.23 5.72 -4.13
C TRP A 85 3.68 7.01 -3.45
N ILE A 86 3.76 7.03 -2.11
CA ILE A 86 4.28 8.19 -1.38
C ILE A 86 5.79 8.32 -1.60
N THR A 87 6.55 7.23 -1.43
CA THR A 87 8.01 7.21 -1.63
C THR A 87 8.39 7.63 -3.05
N GLU A 88 7.74 7.06 -4.07
CA GLU A 88 7.99 7.40 -5.47
C GLU A 88 7.53 8.81 -5.84
N ALA A 89 6.44 9.33 -5.25
CA ALA A 89 6.05 10.72 -5.49
C ALA A 89 7.10 11.70 -4.91
N GLN A 90 7.65 11.42 -3.73
CA GLN A 90 8.74 12.20 -3.15
C GLN A 90 10.02 12.11 -3.99
N LEU A 91 10.40 10.91 -4.44
CA LEU A 91 11.56 10.71 -5.31
C LEU A 91 11.39 11.44 -6.66
N SER A 92 10.19 11.39 -7.24
CA SER A 92 9.84 12.11 -8.48
C SER A 92 9.97 13.62 -8.31
N ALA A 93 9.53 14.15 -7.16
CA ALA A 93 9.65 15.55 -6.81
C ALA A 93 11.11 15.98 -6.57
N GLU A 94 11.89 15.16 -5.86
CA GLU A 94 13.32 15.38 -5.59
C GLU A 94 14.13 15.42 -6.90
N GLN A 95 13.91 14.47 -7.80
CA GLN A 95 14.58 14.41 -9.10
C GLN A 95 14.07 15.47 -10.10
N GLY A 96 13.00 16.21 -9.77
CA GLY A 96 12.35 17.15 -10.68
C GLY A 96 11.82 16.49 -11.97
N SER A 97 11.50 15.19 -11.92
CA SER A 97 11.06 14.42 -13.08
C SER A 97 9.61 13.99 -12.92
N PHE A 98 8.77 14.20 -13.94
CA PHE A 98 7.40 13.69 -13.97
C PHE A 98 7.31 12.17 -14.15
N ARG A 99 8.39 11.54 -14.65
CA ARG A 99 8.48 10.10 -14.93
C ARG A 99 9.73 9.53 -14.29
N LEU A 100 9.54 8.72 -13.26
CA LEU A 100 10.61 7.89 -12.69
C LEU A 100 10.88 6.73 -13.63
N ARG A 101 12.12 6.47 -14.05
CA ARG A 101 12.44 5.28 -14.87
C ARG A 101 13.09 4.16 -14.09
N HIS A 102 13.79 4.52 -13.02
CA HIS A 102 14.54 3.61 -12.18
C HIS A 102 14.23 3.89 -10.71
N ILE A 103 14.19 2.83 -9.91
CA ILE A 103 14.01 2.87 -8.46
C ILE A 103 15.21 2.15 -7.84
N GLU A 104 15.95 2.86 -6.99
CA GLU A 104 17.19 2.34 -6.39
C GLU A 104 16.91 1.56 -5.10
N TYR A 105 15.94 2.02 -4.29
CA TYR A 105 15.65 1.42 -2.99
C TYR A 105 15.09 0.00 -3.04
N ASP A 106 14.70 -0.52 -4.20
CA ASP A 106 14.02 -1.80 -4.35
C ASP A 106 14.77 -2.69 -5.34
N SER A 107 15.02 -3.96 -5.00
CA SER A 107 15.97 -4.85 -5.70
C SER A 107 17.44 -4.44 -5.54
N ALA A 108 17.82 -3.97 -4.36
CA ALA A 108 19.20 -3.57 -4.10
C ALA A 108 20.23 -4.68 -4.47
N PRO A 109 21.45 -4.32 -4.91
CA PRO A 109 21.98 -2.96 -5.05
C PRO A 109 21.74 -2.34 -6.44
N GLU A 110 21.27 -3.11 -7.44
CA GLU A 110 21.10 -2.59 -8.80
C GLU A 110 19.87 -1.71 -8.95
N GLY A 111 18.89 -1.85 -8.04
CA GLY A 111 17.59 -1.26 -8.20
C GLY A 111 16.78 -1.99 -9.27
N ARG A 112 15.69 -1.36 -9.73
CA ARG A 112 14.89 -1.88 -10.85
C ARG A 112 14.20 -0.79 -11.66
N GLU A 113 13.79 -1.15 -12.86
CA GLU A 113 12.94 -0.30 -13.69
C GLU A 113 11.58 -0.04 -13.02
N ALA A 114 11.12 1.20 -13.13
CA ALA A 114 9.81 1.62 -12.66
C ALA A 114 8.78 1.40 -13.78
N PHE A 115 7.95 0.36 -13.65
CA PHE A 115 6.87 0.12 -14.62
C PHE A 115 5.59 0.91 -14.32
N ARG A 116 5.43 1.41 -13.09
CA ARG A 116 4.28 2.24 -12.70
C ARG A 116 4.24 3.56 -13.48
N THR A 117 3.05 3.85 -13.99
CA THR A 117 2.78 5.02 -14.82
C THR A 117 2.72 6.31 -13.98
N SER A 118 2.85 7.44 -14.66
CA SER A 118 3.01 8.75 -14.03
C SER A 118 1.73 9.43 -13.51
N PRO A 119 0.52 9.25 -14.07
CA PRO A 119 -0.63 10.12 -13.75
C PRO A 119 -0.96 10.24 -12.27
N TYR A 120 -1.00 9.12 -11.54
CA TYR A 120 -1.32 9.15 -10.12
C TYR A 120 -0.22 9.80 -9.27
N ARG A 121 1.07 9.56 -9.57
CA ARG A 121 2.18 10.28 -8.91
C ARG A 121 2.11 11.78 -9.15
N ILE A 122 1.78 12.20 -10.37
CA ILE A 122 1.62 13.62 -10.72
C ILE A 122 0.47 14.22 -9.90
N TRP A 123 -0.65 13.50 -9.76
CA TRP A 123 -1.75 13.92 -8.90
C TRP A 123 -1.35 14.07 -7.44
N LEU A 124 -0.70 13.05 -6.85
CA LEU A 124 -0.25 13.08 -5.47
C LEU A 124 0.77 14.21 -5.23
N THR A 125 1.71 14.40 -6.15
CA THR A 125 2.69 15.50 -6.10
C THR A 125 2.01 16.86 -6.22
N ALA A 126 1.03 17.02 -7.11
CA ALA A 126 0.30 18.28 -7.28
C ALA A 126 -0.53 18.65 -6.03
N THR A 127 -1.15 17.66 -5.39
CA THR A 127 -1.87 17.87 -4.12
C THR A 127 -0.90 18.20 -2.97
N GLY A 128 0.28 17.57 -2.93
CA GLY A 128 1.38 17.92 -2.03
C GLY A 128 1.87 19.34 -2.24
N TRP A 129 2.13 19.74 -3.48
CA TRP A 129 2.54 21.10 -3.81
C TRP A 129 1.51 22.15 -3.40
N LEU A 130 0.21 21.90 -3.65
CA LEU A 130 -0.87 22.79 -3.23
C LEU A 130 -0.92 22.92 -1.70
N TYR A 131 -0.83 21.79 -0.99
CA TYR A 131 -0.82 21.78 0.47
C TYR A 131 0.39 22.54 1.03
N GLY A 132 1.59 22.26 0.53
CA GLY A 132 2.83 22.94 0.93
C GLY A 132 2.82 24.43 0.65
N THR A 133 2.23 24.85 -0.47
CA THR A 133 2.06 26.28 -0.80
C THR A 133 1.11 26.99 0.16
N ILE A 134 0.03 26.33 0.58
CA ILE A 134 -0.95 26.90 1.54
C ILE A 134 -0.38 26.93 2.96
N LYS A 135 0.41 25.93 3.35
CA LYS A 135 0.94 25.76 4.71
C LYS A 135 2.36 26.29 4.91
N ASN A 136 3.03 26.68 3.83
CA ASN A 136 4.45 27.05 3.80
C ASN A 136 5.34 25.93 4.38
N GLU A 137 5.13 24.70 3.91
CA GLU A 137 5.86 23.50 4.32
C GLU A 137 6.66 22.91 3.14
N PRO A 138 7.79 22.20 3.38
CA PRO A 138 8.58 21.56 2.33
C PRO A 138 7.77 20.57 1.50
N LEU A 139 8.14 20.40 0.23
CA LEU A 139 7.39 19.55 -0.69
C LEU A 139 7.39 18.08 -0.26
N GLY A 140 8.53 17.55 0.20
CA GLY A 140 8.64 16.17 0.70
C GLY A 140 7.64 15.84 1.79
N TYR A 141 7.63 16.65 2.85
CA TYR A 141 6.67 16.57 3.95
C TYR A 141 5.23 16.71 3.43
N SER A 142 5.00 17.68 2.56
CA SER A 142 3.68 18.00 2.04
C SER A 142 3.09 16.89 1.17
N ILE A 143 3.91 16.10 0.47
CA ILE A 143 3.46 14.93 -0.29
C ILE A 143 2.94 13.84 0.65
N GLU A 144 3.65 13.55 1.74
CA GLU A 144 3.18 12.61 2.76
C GLU A 144 1.86 13.10 3.38
N ARG A 145 1.75 14.40 3.71
CA ARG A 145 0.48 14.97 4.21
C ARG A 145 -0.62 14.98 3.17
N ALA A 146 -0.30 15.14 1.90
CA ALA A 146 -1.29 15.11 0.82
C ALA A 146 -1.92 13.74 0.61
N ALA A 147 -1.25 12.65 1.01
CA ALA A 147 -1.85 11.32 1.05
C ALA A 147 -3.14 11.27 1.90
N LEU A 148 -3.30 12.17 2.87
CA LEU A 148 -4.52 12.30 3.68
C LEU A 148 -5.70 12.89 2.89
N PHE A 149 -5.42 13.65 1.83
CA PHE A 149 -6.42 14.43 1.10
C PHE A 149 -6.57 14.04 -0.37
N SER A 150 -5.57 13.39 -0.99
CA SER A 150 -5.50 13.15 -2.43
C SER A 150 -6.76 12.47 -2.97
N ASP A 151 -7.14 11.35 -2.36
CA ASP A 151 -8.23 10.50 -2.84
C ASP A 151 -9.60 11.05 -2.40
N PRO A 152 -9.77 11.54 -1.15
CA PRO A 152 -10.97 12.28 -0.78
C PRO A 152 -11.23 13.50 -1.67
N LEU A 153 -10.19 14.23 -2.08
CA LEU A 153 -10.33 15.37 -2.99
C LEU A 153 -10.76 14.91 -4.38
N LEU A 154 -10.18 13.82 -4.91
CA LEU A 154 -10.64 13.20 -6.16
C LEU A 154 -12.12 12.83 -6.08
N PHE A 155 -12.58 12.25 -4.97
CA PHE A 155 -13.99 11.91 -4.80
C PHE A 155 -14.88 13.15 -4.74
N GLY A 156 -14.45 14.22 -4.08
CA GLY A 156 -15.17 15.50 -4.08
C GLY A 156 -15.31 16.09 -5.49
N ILE A 157 -14.23 16.07 -6.28
CA ILE A 157 -14.22 16.50 -7.69
C ILE A 157 -15.14 15.60 -8.52
N PHE A 158 -15.07 14.29 -8.31
CA PHE A 158 -15.93 13.30 -8.96
C PHE A 158 -17.41 13.54 -8.70
N LEU A 159 -17.80 13.78 -7.45
CA LEU A 159 -19.18 14.12 -7.08
C LEU A 159 -19.62 15.42 -7.74
N ALA A 160 -18.80 16.48 -7.70
CA ALA A 160 -19.14 17.78 -8.25
C ALA A 160 -19.27 17.76 -9.78
N LEU A 161 -18.26 17.28 -10.49
CA LEU A 161 -18.24 17.25 -11.95
C LEU A 161 -19.24 16.23 -12.51
N GLY A 162 -19.34 15.04 -11.90
CA GLY A 162 -20.30 14.00 -12.29
C GLY A 162 -21.75 14.46 -12.12
N THR A 163 -22.06 15.14 -11.01
CA THR A 163 -23.39 15.70 -10.76
C THR A 163 -23.71 16.82 -11.76
N LEU A 164 -22.78 17.75 -11.97
CA LEU A 164 -22.96 18.86 -12.90
C LEU A 164 -23.17 18.34 -14.33
N TYR A 165 -22.35 17.39 -14.77
CA TYR A 165 -22.48 16.76 -16.08
C TYR A 165 -23.84 16.07 -16.25
N THR A 166 -24.25 15.31 -15.23
CA THR A 166 -25.55 14.62 -15.22
C THR A 166 -26.71 15.63 -15.28
N ALA A 167 -26.60 16.78 -14.58
CA ALA A 167 -27.62 17.82 -14.58
C ALA A 167 -27.78 18.50 -15.95
N LEU A 168 -26.65 18.72 -16.63
CA LEU A 168 -26.60 19.40 -17.92
C LEU A 168 -27.02 18.49 -19.08
N PHE A 169 -26.67 17.21 -19.04
CA PHE A 169 -26.73 16.35 -20.22
C PHE A 169 -27.58 15.09 -20.07
N ILE A 170 -27.91 14.64 -18.87
CA ILE A 170 -28.68 13.39 -18.66
C ILE A 170 -30.08 13.71 -18.15
N GLY A 171 -30.17 14.38 -17.00
CA GLY A 171 -31.44 14.75 -16.38
C GLY A 171 -31.25 15.27 -14.95
N ARG A 172 -32.13 16.18 -14.50
CA ARG A 172 -32.01 16.82 -13.18
C ARG A 172 -32.27 15.87 -12.02
N ILE A 173 -33.19 14.91 -12.17
CA ILE A 173 -33.45 13.90 -11.12
C ILE A 173 -32.27 12.93 -11.04
N SER A 174 -31.75 12.47 -12.19
CA SER A 174 -30.51 11.70 -12.22
C SER A 174 -29.38 12.44 -11.52
N ALA A 175 -29.25 13.76 -11.74
CA ALA A 175 -28.24 14.57 -11.07
C ALA A 175 -28.46 14.70 -9.56
N ALA A 176 -29.71 14.70 -9.10
CA ALA A 176 -30.00 14.73 -7.68
C ALA A 176 -29.63 13.40 -6.99
N LEU A 177 -29.89 12.28 -7.66
CA LEU A 177 -29.62 10.93 -7.13
C LEU A 177 -28.16 10.51 -7.29
N PHE A 178 -27.48 10.94 -8.36
CA PHE A 178 -26.09 10.59 -8.65
C PHE A 178 -25.14 10.77 -7.44
N PRO A 179 -25.01 11.95 -6.82
CA PRO A 179 -24.07 12.13 -5.72
C PRO A 179 -24.47 11.35 -4.46
N LEU A 180 -25.79 11.11 -4.25
CA LEU A 180 -26.27 10.30 -3.14
C LEU A 180 -25.91 8.82 -3.36
N THR A 181 -26.17 8.27 -4.55
CA THR A 181 -25.80 6.88 -4.88
C THR A 181 -24.29 6.69 -4.76
N CYS A 182 -23.47 7.59 -5.31
CA CYS A 182 -22.02 7.51 -5.18
C CYS A 182 -21.56 7.52 -3.72
N LEU A 183 -22.15 8.38 -2.89
CA LEU A 183 -21.83 8.46 -1.46
C LEU A 183 -22.30 7.22 -0.69
N TRP A 184 -23.42 6.62 -1.08
CA TRP A 184 -24.04 5.53 -0.34
C TRP A 184 -23.50 4.16 -0.74
N ILE A 185 -23.06 3.97 -1.98
CA ILE A 185 -22.69 2.66 -2.51
C ILE A 185 -21.30 2.21 -2.01
N PHE A 186 -21.22 0.94 -1.57
CA PHE A 186 -20.01 0.29 -1.06
C PHE A 186 -19.78 -0.99 -1.88
N PRO A 187 -18.54 -1.28 -2.32
CA PRO A 187 -17.26 -0.67 -1.89
C PRO A 187 -16.82 0.65 -2.55
N LEU A 188 -17.49 1.18 -3.58
CA LEU A 188 -16.96 2.32 -4.36
C LEU A 188 -16.55 3.55 -3.51
N ASN A 189 -17.39 3.99 -2.56
CA ASN A 189 -17.07 5.17 -1.74
C ASN A 189 -15.82 4.96 -0.88
N ALA A 190 -15.54 3.71 -0.51
CA ALA A 190 -14.48 3.33 0.40
C ALA A 190 -13.14 3.23 -0.34
N SER A 191 -13.14 3.17 -1.67
CA SER A 191 -11.92 3.28 -2.48
C SER A 191 -11.27 4.68 -2.44
N PHE A 192 -11.91 5.69 -1.83
CA PHE A 192 -11.40 7.07 -1.76
C PHE A 192 -11.05 7.50 -0.32
N GLN A 193 -10.26 6.69 0.36
CA GLN A 193 -9.94 6.93 1.77
C GLN A 193 -8.78 7.89 1.99
N ALA A 194 -8.87 8.65 3.08
CA ALA A 194 -7.75 9.43 3.58
C ALA A 194 -6.62 8.51 4.06
N GLY A 195 -5.38 8.84 3.68
CA GLY A 195 -4.15 8.25 4.21
C GLY A 195 -3.72 6.93 3.55
N ALA A 196 -4.52 6.38 2.63
CA ALA A 196 -4.18 5.18 1.86
C ALA A 196 -4.23 5.48 0.35
N PRO A 197 -3.36 6.36 -0.17
CA PRO A 197 -3.36 6.74 -1.58
C PRO A 197 -3.24 5.51 -2.49
N ASP A 198 -4.15 5.41 -3.46
CA ASP A 198 -4.27 4.30 -4.39
C ASP A 198 -4.60 4.80 -5.82
N PRO A 199 -3.84 4.39 -6.86
CA PRO A 199 -4.10 4.75 -8.26
C PRO A 199 -5.48 4.33 -8.76
N HIS A 200 -6.08 3.29 -8.19
CA HIS A 200 -7.43 2.86 -8.55
C HIS A 200 -8.47 3.97 -8.32
N SER A 201 -8.27 4.84 -7.31
CA SER A 201 -9.14 5.98 -7.05
C SER A 201 -9.26 6.89 -8.29
N LEU A 202 -8.13 7.22 -8.92
CA LEU A 202 -8.10 7.98 -10.17
C LEU A 202 -8.67 7.18 -11.34
N SER A 203 -8.39 5.87 -11.41
CA SER A 203 -8.98 4.98 -12.41
C SER A 203 -10.52 4.97 -12.35
N TRP A 204 -11.13 4.97 -11.16
CA TRP A 204 -12.58 5.05 -11.00
C TRP A 204 -13.16 6.35 -11.56
N VAL A 205 -12.49 7.48 -11.30
CA VAL A 205 -12.89 8.79 -11.83
C VAL A 205 -12.81 8.82 -13.35
N LEU A 206 -11.71 8.29 -13.92
CA LEU A 206 -11.50 8.23 -15.36
C LEU A 206 -12.46 7.25 -16.04
N ALA A 207 -12.73 6.09 -15.44
CA ALA A 207 -13.75 5.15 -15.88
C ALA A 207 -15.13 5.79 -15.93
N LEU A 208 -15.56 6.51 -14.89
CA LEU A 208 -16.83 7.23 -14.95
C LEU A 208 -16.81 8.33 -16.02
N GLY A 209 -15.72 9.09 -16.11
CA GLY A 209 -15.52 10.11 -17.14
C GLY A 209 -15.62 9.54 -18.56
N SER A 210 -15.24 8.26 -18.75
CA SER A 210 -15.40 7.53 -20.00
C SER A 210 -16.83 7.04 -20.27
N LEU A 211 -17.61 6.77 -19.21
CA LEU A 211 -18.94 6.16 -19.31
C LEU A 211 -20.06 7.20 -19.39
N LEU A 212 -20.06 8.20 -18.50
CA LEU A 212 -21.13 9.20 -18.42
C LEU A 212 -21.40 9.91 -19.76
N PRO A 213 -20.37 10.28 -20.56
CA PRO A 213 -20.63 10.96 -21.82
C PRO A 213 -21.35 10.12 -22.87
N LEU A 214 -21.24 8.79 -22.79
CA LEU A 214 -21.96 7.88 -23.69
C LEU A 214 -23.47 7.89 -23.45
N PHE A 215 -23.93 8.38 -22.29
CA PHE A 215 -25.35 8.47 -21.93
C PHE A 215 -25.98 9.85 -22.19
N SER A 216 -25.23 10.81 -22.74
CA SER A 216 -25.67 12.20 -22.97
C SER A 216 -26.91 12.31 -23.88
N ASN A 217 -27.83 13.20 -23.54
CA ASN A 217 -28.97 13.65 -24.35
C ASN A 217 -28.65 14.86 -25.25
N ALA A 218 -27.40 15.31 -25.28
CA ALA A 218 -27.02 16.52 -26.01
C ALA A 218 -27.18 16.38 -27.53
N LYS A 219 -27.42 17.52 -28.21
CA LYS A 219 -27.53 17.56 -29.68
C LYS A 219 -26.22 17.19 -30.39
N ASN A 220 -25.07 17.46 -29.78
CA ASN A 220 -23.76 17.21 -30.38
C ASN A 220 -23.08 15.97 -29.79
N ALA A 221 -23.59 14.79 -30.14
CA ALA A 221 -23.07 13.51 -29.64
C ALA A 221 -21.57 13.28 -29.96
N ARG A 222 -21.02 13.93 -31.00
CA ARG A 222 -19.63 13.75 -31.42
C ARG A 222 -18.62 14.16 -30.35
N TRP A 223 -18.85 15.30 -29.69
CA TRP A 223 -17.97 15.79 -28.63
C TRP A 223 -18.03 14.92 -27.39
N HIS A 224 -19.21 14.43 -27.02
CA HIS A 224 -19.35 13.57 -25.83
C HIS A 224 -18.68 12.21 -26.01
N PHE A 225 -18.81 11.59 -27.20
CA PHE A 225 -18.09 10.36 -27.50
C PHE A 225 -16.58 10.58 -27.57
N ALA A 226 -16.11 11.71 -28.10
CA ALA A 226 -14.70 12.06 -28.07
C ALA A 226 -14.21 12.29 -26.63
N ALA A 227 -14.97 12.98 -25.79
CA ALA A 227 -14.64 13.16 -24.37
C ALA A 227 -14.59 11.83 -23.63
N ALA A 228 -15.56 10.94 -23.86
CA ALA A 228 -15.55 9.57 -23.33
C ALA A 228 -14.28 8.82 -23.73
N GLY A 229 -13.83 8.98 -24.98
CA GLY A 229 -12.62 8.35 -25.45
C GLY A 229 -11.35 8.96 -24.82
N VAL A 230 -11.28 10.28 -24.67
CA VAL A 230 -10.17 10.94 -23.97
C VAL A 230 -10.04 10.41 -22.53
N PHE A 231 -11.13 10.36 -21.76
CA PHE A 231 -11.10 9.81 -20.41
C PHE A 231 -10.75 8.32 -20.38
N GLY A 232 -11.25 7.53 -21.34
CA GLY A 232 -10.88 6.11 -21.46
C GLY A 232 -9.41 5.89 -21.79
N GLY A 233 -8.80 6.77 -22.60
CA GLY A 233 -7.38 6.76 -22.89
C GLY A 233 -6.51 7.20 -21.70
N LEU A 234 -6.94 8.25 -20.98
CA LEU A 234 -6.29 8.67 -19.73
C LEU A 234 -6.38 7.57 -18.66
N GLY A 235 -7.50 6.82 -18.61
CA GLY A 235 -7.66 5.68 -17.72
C GLY A 235 -6.62 4.59 -17.96
N LEU A 236 -6.36 4.23 -19.23
CA LEU A 236 -5.29 3.27 -19.57
C LEU A 236 -3.90 3.82 -19.28
N TRP A 237 -3.69 5.15 -19.40
CA TRP A 237 -2.43 5.76 -19.00
C TRP A 237 -2.22 5.66 -17.49
N ASN A 238 -3.28 5.84 -16.69
CA ASN A 238 -3.18 5.68 -15.23
C ASN A 238 -2.96 4.22 -14.83
N ASP A 239 -3.78 3.31 -15.35
CA ASP A 239 -3.76 1.90 -14.96
C ASP A 239 -4.36 1.04 -16.08
N ALA A 240 -3.47 0.35 -16.81
CA ALA A 240 -3.87 -0.45 -17.95
C ALA A 240 -4.67 -1.69 -17.53
N ASP A 241 -4.22 -2.38 -16.48
CA ASP A 241 -4.82 -3.60 -15.96
C ASP A 241 -6.24 -3.34 -15.46
N PHE A 242 -6.43 -2.20 -14.81
CA PHE A 242 -7.74 -1.80 -14.32
C PHE A 242 -8.68 -1.36 -15.45
N GLN A 243 -8.20 -0.51 -16.36
CA GLN A 243 -9.07 0.14 -17.35
C GLN A 243 -9.43 -0.78 -18.53
N LEU A 244 -8.69 -1.86 -18.75
CA LEU A 244 -8.94 -2.78 -19.85
C LEU A 244 -10.25 -3.58 -19.72
N PRO A 245 -10.63 -4.13 -18.55
CA PRO A 245 -11.99 -4.63 -18.31
C PRO A 245 -13.08 -3.59 -18.58
N VAL A 246 -12.87 -2.32 -18.21
CA VAL A 246 -13.82 -1.23 -18.50
C VAL A 246 -14.03 -1.09 -20.01
N LEU A 247 -12.94 -1.13 -20.77
CA LEU A 247 -12.96 -1.07 -22.23
C LEU A 247 -13.69 -2.27 -22.86
N LEU A 248 -13.40 -3.50 -22.42
CA LEU A 248 -14.06 -4.71 -22.91
C LEU A 248 -15.56 -4.70 -22.61
N MET A 249 -15.94 -4.33 -21.39
CA MET A 249 -17.35 -4.21 -21.00
C MET A 249 -18.06 -3.12 -21.81
N THR A 250 -17.41 -1.98 -22.05
CA THR A 250 -17.92 -0.89 -22.89
C THR A 250 -18.13 -1.35 -24.33
N LEU A 251 -17.20 -2.13 -24.89
CA LEU A 251 -17.33 -2.70 -26.24
C LEU A 251 -18.51 -3.66 -26.33
N ILE A 252 -18.61 -4.63 -25.41
CA ILE A 252 -19.70 -5.62 -25.41
C ILE A 252 -21.05 -4.94 -25.17
N ALA A 253 -21.14 -4.04 -24.19
CA ALA A 253 -22.33 -3.24 -23.93
C ALA A 253 -22.69 -2.37 -25.14
N GLY A 254 -21.71 -1.81 -25.84
CA GLY A 254 -21.89 -1.04 -27.07
C GLY A 254 -22.51 -1.88 -28.18
N ILE A 255 -22.05 -3.12 -28.36
CA ILE A 255 -22.62 -4.08 -29.31
C ILE A 255 -24.09 -4.34 -28.95
N VAL A 256 -24.39 -4.64 -27.68
CA VAL A 256 -25.78 -4.87 -27.23
C VAL A 256 -26.64 -3.62 -27.44
N GLY A 257 -26.20 -2.46 -27.00
CA GLY A 257 -26.91 -1.19 -27.17
C GLY A 257 -27.24 -0.92 -28.64
N GLU A 258 -26.25 -1.02 -29.53
CA GLU A 258 -26.44 -0.83 -30.97
C GLU A 258 -27.36 -1.89 -31.58
N LEU A 259 -27.30 -3.16 -31.16
CA LEU A 259 -28.20 -4.23 -31.62
C LEU A 259 -29.66 -4.00 -31.23
N PHE A 260 -29.94 -3.23 -30.16
CA PHE A 260 -31.30 -2.90 -29.70
C PHE A 260 -31.74 -1.44 -29.94
N SER A 261 -30.88 -0.57 -30.47
CA SER A 261 -31.24 0.80 -30.87
C SER A 261 -32.32 0.88 -31.98
N PRO A 262 -33.19 1.90 -32.01
CA PRO A 262 -34.18 2.06 -33.07
C PRO A 262 -33.53 2.31 -34.45
N LYS A 263 -34.06 1.70 -35.52
CA LYS A 263 -33.50 1.81 -36.90
C LYS A 263 -33.61 3.21 -37.52
N ASN A 264 -34.59 4.01 -37.08
CA ASN A 264 -34.99 5.27 -37.73
C ASN A 264 -34.40 6.54 -37.10
N GLU A 265 -33.57 6.44 -36.06
CA GLU A 265 -32.96 7.64 -35.47
C GLU A 265 -31.61 7.94 -36.11
N ASP A 266 -31.42 9.19 -36.55
CA ASP A 266 -30.13 9.76 -36.98
C ASP A 266 -29.05 9.75 -35.88
N ARG A 267 -29.39 9.35 -34.65
CA ARG A 267 -28.55 9.32 -33.44
C ARG A 267 -27.78 8.02 -33.18
N SER A 268 -27.14 7.42 -34.19
CA SER A 268 -26.15 6.37 -33.92
C SER A 268 -24.96 7.01 -33.23
N GLY A 269 -24.42 6.34 -32.20
CA GLY A 269 -23.24 6.82 -31.51
C GLY A 269 -22.09 7.06 -32.50
N PRO A 270 -21.42 8.22 -32.48
CA PRO A 270 -20.21 8.45 -33.27
C PRO A 270 -19.01 7.69 -32.68
N TRP A 271 -19.13 6.36 -32.61
CA TRP A 271 -18.16 5.43 -32.01
C TRP A 271 -16.75 5.52 -32.59
N PHE A 272 -16.63 5.95 -33.85
CA PHE A 272 -15.33 6.22 -34.45
C PHE A 272 -14.59 7.36 -33.73
N ASN A 273 -15.28 8.42 -33.30
CA ASN A 273 -14.67 9.51 -32.55
C ASN A 273 -14.20 9.04 -31.16
N TRP A 274 -14.99 8.16 -30.53
CA TRP A 274 -14.59 7.52 -29.27
C TRP A 274 -13.30 6.72 -29.46
N GLY A 275 -13.24 5.82 -30.45
CA GLY A 275 -12.04 5.02 -30.71
C GLY A 275 -10.79 5.86 -31.07
N VAL A 276 -10.93 6.86 -31.95
CA VAL A 276 -9.81 7.71 -32.38
C VAL A 276 -9.28 8.58 -31.25
N SER A 277 -10.17 9.20 -30.47
CA SER A 277 -9.74 10.04 -29.34
C SER A 277 -9.02 9.24 -28.26
N SER A 278 -9.53 8.06 -27.88
CA SER A 278 -8.84 7.15 -26.97
C SER A 278 -7.47 6.75 -27.51
N ALA A 279 -7.41 6.27 -28.77
CA ALA A 279 -6.17 5.81 -29.37
C ALA A 279 -5.11 6.90 -29.45
N THR A 280 -5.53 8.14 -29.71
CA THR A 280 -4.61 9.30 -29.72
C THR A 280 -4.00 9.53 -28.35
N ILE A 281 -4.81 9.50 -27.28
CA ILE A 281 -4.34 9.68 -25.91
C ILE A 281 -3.44 8.51 -25.49
N VAL A 282 -3.82 7.27 -25.75
CA VAL A 282 -3.02 6.09 -25.40
C VAL A 282 -1.68 6.11 -26.13
N LEU A 283 -1.66 6.46 -27.42
CA LEU A 283 -0.41 6.57 -28.18
C LEU A 283 0.49 7.67 -27.60
N ALA A 284 -0.05 8.86 -27.35
CA ALA A 284 0.69 9.96 -26.73
C ALA A 284 1.24 9.58 -25.34
N SER A 285 0.44 8.88 -24.54
CA SER A 285 0.81 8.40 -23.22
C SER A 285 1.90 7.32 -23.29
N SER A 286 1.79 6.38 -24.22
CA SER A 286 2.84 5.37 -24.43
C SER A 286 4.16 5.99 -24.87
N LEU A 287 4.14 7.04 -25.70
CA LEU A 287 5.35 7.76 -26.09
C LEU A 287 5.97 8.53 -24.91
N PHE A 288 5.13 9.08 -24.03
CA PHE A 288 5.58 9.74 -22.80
C PHE A 288 6.21 8.75 -21.80
N GLU A 289 5.59 7.57 -21.61
CA GLU A 289 6.02 6.57 -20.62
C GLU A 289 7.21 5.73 -21.10
N LEU A 290 7.26 5.35 -22.38
CA LEU A 290 8.27 4.45 -22.95
C LEU A 290 9.50 5.19 -23.51
N GLY A 291 9.39 6.47 -23.88
CA GLY A 291 10.53 7.28 -24.31
C GLY A 291 11.33 6.69 -25.50
N SER A 292 12.66 6.85 -25.47
CA SER A 292 13.61 6.35 -26.48
C SER A 292 14.14 4.93 -26.21
N GLU A 293 13.69 4.31 -25.12
CA GLU A 293 14.09 2.96 -24.76
C GLU A 293 13.22 1.93 -25.49
N SER A 294 13.71 0.69 -25.57
CA SER A 294 13.09 -0.36 -26.38
C SER A 294 11.62 -0.57 -26.01
N PHE A 295 10.74 -0.52 -27.01
CA PHE A 295 9.33 -0.88 -26.87
C PHE A 295 9.19 -2.28 -26.25
N SER A 296 8.88 -2.33 -24.96
CA SER A 296 8.55 -3.58 -24.29
C SER A 296 7.17 -4.05 -24.76
N LEU A 297 7.00 -5.36 -24.88
CA LEU A 297 5.68 -5.97 -25.13
C LEU A 297 4.86 -6.11 -23.85
N ASN A 298 5.28 -5.48 -22.74
CA ASN A 298 4.56 -5.55 -21.49
C ASN A 298 3.21 -4.80 -21.61
N LEU A 299 2.11 -5.55 -21.51
CA LEU A 299 0.75 -5.04 -21.62
C LEU A 299 0.15 -4.56 -20.30
N ASP A 300 0.86 -4.77 -19.18
CA ASP A 300 0.48 -4.26 -17.84
C ASP A 300 0.73 -2.74 -17.74
N THR A 301 1.45 -2.17 -18.72
CA THR A 301 1.69 -0.73 -18.86
C THR A 301 1.00 -0.17 -20.10
N VAL A 302 0.95 1.16 -20.22
CA VAL A 302 0.34 1.80 -21.39
C VAL A 302 1.12 1.49 -22.67
N ASN A 303 0.46 0.81 -23.62
CA ASN A 303 1.11 0.22 -24.79
C ASN A 303 0.44 0.66 -26.11
N PRO A 304 1.19 0.91 -27.21
CA PRO A 304 0.60 1.21 -28.52
C PRO A 304 -0.42 0.18 -29.02
N LEU A 305 -0.29 -1.09 -28.64
CA LEU A 305 -1.26 -2.14 -28.98
C LEU A 305 -2.65 -1.88 -28.39
N GLN A 306 -2.73 -1.24 -27.21
CA GLN A 306 -4.00 -0.85 -26.62
C GLN A 306 -4.65 0.31 -27.41
N ALA A 307 -3.85 1.19 -28.02
CA ALA A 307 -4.37 2.23 -28.92
C ALA A 307 -4.99 1.60 -30.19
N LEU A 308 -4.33 0.59 -30.75
CA LEU A 308 -4.88 -0.19 -31.88
C LEU A 308 -6.18 -0.90 -31.50
N PHE A 309 -6.25 -1.46 -30.29
CA PHE A 309 -7.47 -2.08 -29.77
C PHE A 309 -8.64 -1.09 -29.72
N TYR A 310 -8.42 0.14 -29.23
CA TYR A 310 -9.45 1.20 -29.24
C TYR A 310 -9.91 1.59 -30.64
N LEU A 311 -8.99 1.70 -31.61
CA LEU A 311 -9.35 1.95 -33.01
C LEU A 311 -10.20 0.82 -33.59
N GLY A 312 -9.82 -0.43 -33.30
CA GLY A 312 -10.60 -1.61 -33.68
C GLY A 312 -12.00 -1.61 -33.06
N ALA A 313 -12.10 -1.33 -31.77
CA ALA A 313 -13.38 -1.26 -31.04
C ALA A 313 -14.30 -0.16 -31.63
N GLY A 314 -13.79 1.05 -31.83
CA GLY A 314 -14.56 2.17 -32.39
C GLY A 314 -14.98 1.92 -33.85
N GLY A 315 -14.10 1.33 -34.65
CA GLY A 315 -14.38 0.93 -36.03
C GLY A 315 -15.43 -0.17 -36.14
N LEU A 316 -15.39 -1.18 -35.26
CA LEU A 316 -16.38 -2.26 -35.17
C LEU A 316 -17.77 -1.71 -34.81
N LEU A 317 -17.88 -0.93 -33.74
CA LEU A 317 -19.15 -0.35 -33.30
C LEU A 317 -19.73 0.62 -34.34
N SER A 318 -18.88 1.43 -34.98
CA SER A 318 -19.30 2.29 -36.08
C SER A 318 -19.80 1.49 -37.29
N SER A 319 -19.17 0.35 -37.59
CA SER A 319 -19.56 -0.53 -38.71
C SER A 319 -20.87 -1.25 -38.40
N LEU A 320 -21.04 -1.73 -37.16
CA LEU A 320 -22.26 -2.38 -36.68
C LEU A 320 -23.46 -1.43 -36.74
N SER A 321 -23.28 -0.19 -36.30
CA SER A 321 -24.36 0.80 -36.31
C SER A 321 -24.79 1.16 -37.76
N ARG A 322 -23.83 1.28 -38.68
CA ARG A 322 -24.13 1.45 -40.12
C ARG A 322 -24.84 0.23 -40.70
N PHE A 323 -24.32 -0.96 -40.41
CA PHE A 323 -24.88 -2.22 -40.88
C PHE A 323 -26.36 -2.37 -40.50
N LYS A 324 -26.70 -2.02 -39.26
CA LYS A 324 -28.08 -2.08 -38.77
C LYS A 324 -29.03 -1.11 -39.48
N ARG A 325 -28.54 0.05 -39.90
CA ARG A 325 -29.31 1.09 -40.60
C ARG A 325 -29.55 0.75 -42.07
N THR A 326 -28.49 0.39 -42.79
CA THR A 326 -28.52 0.25 -44.26
C THR A 326 -28.71 -1.20 -44.72
N GLY A 327 -28.48 -2.18 -43.83
CA GLY A 327 -28.50 -3.61 -44.16
C GLY A 327 -27.31 -4.07 -45.01
N TRP A 328 -27.26 -5.38 -45.31
CA TRP A 328 -26.20 -6.01 -46.12
C TRP A 328 -26.15 -5.51 -47.57
N ALA A 329 -27.30 -5.17 -48.15
CA ALA A 329 -27.42 -4.79 -49.56
C ALA A 329 -26.68 -3.48 -49.90
N GLU A 330 -26.63 -2.54 -48.95
CA GLU A 330 -25.98 -1.23 -49.12
C GLU A 330 -24.58 -1.17 -48.48
N PHE A 331 -24.08 -2.30 -47.96
CA PHE A 331 -22.80 -2.38 -47.26
C PHE A 331 -21.63 -2.46 -48.26
N LYS A 332 -21.19 -1.27 -48.73
CA LYS A 332 -20.09 -1.07 -49.70
C LYS A 332 -18.81 -1.83 -49.31
N THR A 333 -17.98 -2.15 -50.31
CA THR A 333 -16.68 -2.84 -50.13
C THR A 333 -15.75 -2.13 -49.16
N SER A 334 -15.74 -0.79 -49.16
CA SER A 334 -14.96 0.02 -48.21
C SER A 334 -15.40 -0.19 -46.76
N HIS A 335 -16.69 -0.39 -46.49
CA HIS A 335 -17.19 -0.68 -45.14
C HIS A 335 -16.81 -2.09 -44.70
N ARG A 336 -16.80 -3.06 -45.62
CA ARG A 336 -16.30 -4.42 -45.34
C ARG A 336 -14.82 -4.42 -44.99
N ALA A 337 -14.02 -3.63 -45.71
CA ALA A 337 -12.60 -3.46 -45.41
C ALA A 337 -12.37 -2.86 -44.03
N VAL A 338 -13.12 -1.81 -43.66
CA VAL A 338 -13.06 -1.22 -42.31
C VAL A 338 -13.45 -2.22 -41.23
N LEU A 339 -14.51 -3.02 -41.44
CA LEU A 339 -14.93 -4.06 -40.50
C LEU A 339 -13.83 -5.12 -40.31
N ILE A 340 -13.24 -5.63 -41.40
CA ILE A 340 -12.16 -6.62 -41.35
C ILE A 340 -10.94 -6.03 -40.64
N ALA A 341 -10.52 -4.82 -41.00
CA ALA A 341 -9.42 -4.13 -40.32
C ALA A 341 -9.69 -3.96 -38.82
N SER A 342 -10.92 -3.58 -38.45
CA SER A 342 -11.32 -3.42 -37.05
C SER A 342 -11.21 -4.72 -36.26
N LEU A 343 -11.63 -5.85 -36.86
CA LEU A 343 -11.51 -7.18 -36.26
C LEU A 343 -10.06 -7.60 -36.10
N VAL A 344 -9.21 -7.35 -37.11
CA VAL A 344 -7.76 -7.63 -37.02
C VAL A 344 -7.13 -6.84 -35.88
N LEU A 345 -7.43 -5.53 -35.77
CA LEU A 345 -6.89 -4.70 -34.69
C LEU A 345 -7.33 -5.15 -33.30
N LEU A 346 -8.57 -5.62 -33.14
CA LEU A 346 -9.06 -6.18 -31.88
C LEU A 346 -8.33 -7.47 -31.48
N LEU A 347 -7.94 -8.30 -32.46
CA LEU A 347 -7.23 -9.56 -32.22
C LEU A 347 -5.74 -9.38 -31.86
N LEU A 348 -5.14 -8.22 -32.14
CA LEU A 348 -3.73 -7.97 -31.82
C LEU A 348 -3.44 -8.03 -30.32
N TRP A 349 -4.34 -7.47 -29.49
CA TRP A 349 -4.16 -7.48 -28.04
C TRP A 349 -4.15 -8.90 -27.42
N PRO A 350 -5.16 -9.77 -27.63
CA PRO A 350 -5.14 -11.11 -27.03
C PRO A 350 -3.98 -11.97 -27.58
N ILE A 351 -3.60 -11.79 -28.85
CA ILE A 351 -2.42 -12.46 -29.42
C ILE A 351 -1.15 -12.01 -28.69
N ALA A 352 -0.98 -10.70 -28.49
CA ALA A 352 0.18 -10.17 -27.76
C ALA A 352 0.20 -10.60 -26.29
N SER A 353 -0.96 -10.67 -25.63
CA SER A 353 -1.07 -11.16 -24.25
C SER A 353 -0.68 -12.63 -24.14
N MET A 354 -1.13 -13.48 -25.07
CA MET A 354 -0.74 -14.89 -25.12
C MET A 354 0.76 -15.11 -25.37
N ILE A 355 1.42 -14.19 -26.09
CA ILE A 355 2.87 -14.29 -26.39
C ILE A 355 3.72 -13.74 -25.25
N SER A 356 3.28 -12.68 -24.58
CA SER A 356 4.07 -11.95 -23.58
C SER A 356 3.89 -12.46 -22.14
N GLU A 357 2.87 -13.28 -21.88
CA GLU A 357 2.44 -13.64 -20.51
C GLU A 357 2.08 -12.42 -19.64
N THR A 358 1.78 -11.27 -20.26
CA THR A 358 1.35 -10.02 -19.61
C THR A 358 -0.04 -9.60 -20.10
N GLY A 359 -0.66 -8.64 -19.40
CA GLY A 359 -2.00 -8.13 -19.69
C GLY A 359 -3.11 -9.08 -19.24
N SER A 360 -2.92 -9.78 -18.12
CA SER A 360 -3.96 -10.68 -17.61
C SER A 360 -5.13 -9.88 -17.05
N LEU A 361 -6.32 -10.05 -17.63
CA LEU A 361 -7.57 -9.46 -17.12
C LEU A 361 -7.88 -9.87 -15.68
N LEU A 362 -7.36 -11.01 -15.25
CA LEU A 362 -7.55 -11.60 -13.92
C LEU A 362 -6.18 -11.86 -13.27
N ALA A 363 -5.29 -10.86 -13.32
CA ALA A 363 -4.04 -10.90 -12.57
C ALA A 363 -4.33 -11.17 -11.07
N ASN A 364 -3.60 -12.11 -10.48
CA ASN A 364 -3.74 -12.51 -9.08
C ASN A 364 -2.82 -11.65 -8.20
N ASP A 365 -3.12 -10.35 -8.16
CA ASP A 365 -2.34 -9.36 -7.44
C ASP A 365 -2.79 -9.19 -5.97
N PHE A 366 -2.08 -8.36 -5.20
CA PHE A 366 -2.47 -8.02 -3.82
C PHE A 366 -3.93 -7.54 -3.72
N TYR A 367 -4.38 -6.75 -4.70
CA TYR A 367 -5.74 -6.20 -4.75
C TYR A 367 -6.81 -7.24 -5.07
N ALA A 368 -6.49 -8.31 -5.79
CA ALA A 368 -7.41 -9.38 -6.19
C ALA A 368 -8.32 -9.88 -5.08
N ARG A 369 -7.79 -9.87 -3.86
CA ARG A 369 -8.38 -10.44 -2.64
C ARG A 369 -9.07 -9.41 -1.76
N GLN A 370 -9.01 -8.13 -2.11
CA GLN A 370 -9.60 -7.02 -1.36
C GLN A 370 -10.87 -6.53 -2.01
N ILE A 371 -11.89 -6.21 -1.21
CA ILE A 371 -13.14 -5.63 -1.71
C ILE A 371 -13.07 -4.11 -1.88
N ALA A 372 -12.34 -3.46 -0.98
CA ALA A 372 -12.14 -2.02 -0.93
C ALA A 372 -10.80 -1.78 -0.24
N ASN A 373 -10.18 -0.64 -0.56
CA ASN A 373 -9.05 -0.11 0.19
C ASN A 373 -9.54 0.46 1.56
N HIS A 374 -10.27 -0.34 2.35
CA HIS A 374 -10.85 -0.01 3.66
C HIS A 374 -10.43 -1.06 4.69
N PRO A 375 -10.04 -0.68 5.92
CA PRO A 375 -9.68 -1.65 6.95
C PRO A 375 -10.76 -2.71 7.19
N SER A 376 -12.02 -2.27 7.17
CA SER A 376 -13.19 -3.16 7.29
C SER A 376 -13.51 -3.96 6.02
N GLY A 377 -12.97 -3.61 4.85
CA GLY A 377 -13.26 -4.30 3.59
C GLY A 377 -12.83 -5.79 3.60
N GLY A 378 -11.79 -6.10 4.36
CA GLY A 378 -11.30 -7.46 4.56
C GLY A 378 -10.60 -8.05 3.32
N ILE A 379 -9.72 -9.02 3.59
CA ILE A 379 -8.99 -9.79 2.58
C ILE A 379 -9.52 -11.23 2.59
N ALA A 380 -9.81 -11.79 1.41
CA ALA A 380 -10.24 -13.18 1.25
C ALA A 380 -9.81 -13.79 -0.09
N GLU A 381 -9.59 -15.10 -0.14
CA GLU A 381 -9.17 -15.81 -1.35
C GLU A 381 -10.25 -15.89 -2.43
N SER A 382 -11.53 -15.79 -2.05
CA SER A 382 -12.66 -15.82 -2.97
C SER A 382 -13.85 -15.07 -2.38
N PHE A 383 -14.79 -14.67 -3.23
CA PHE A 383 -16.03 -14.01 -2.77
C PHE A 383 -16.83 -14.89 -1.79
N GLY A 384 -16.83 -16.22 -1.99
CA GLY A 384 -17.46 -17.16 -1.06
C GLY A 384 -16.81 -17.16 0.33
N ALA A 385 -15.47 -17.17 0.39
CA ALA A 385 -14.73 -17.07 1.65
C ALA A 385 -14.96 -15.72 2.34
N TRP A 386 -14.99 -14.63 1.56
CA TRP A 386 -15.32 -13.30 2.07
C TRP A 386 -16.73 -13.26 2.69
N LEU A 387 -17.71 -13.84 2.02
CA LEU A 387 -19.10 -13.88 2.50
C LEU A 387 -19.24 -14.68 3.81
N GLN A 388 -18.39 -15.69 4.04
CA GLN A 388 -18.39 -16.45 5.29
C GLN A 388 -17.77 -15.65 6.44
N LYS A 389 -16.68 -14.92 6.19
CA LYS A 389 -15.92 -14.16 7.21
C LYS A 389 -16.56 -12.83 7.59
N SER A 390 -17.27 -12.18 6.66
CA SER A 390 -17.74 -10.80 6.84
C SER A 390 -18.94 -10.68 7.79
N ASP A 391 -19.12 -9.49 8.36
CA ASP A 391 -20.27 -9.15 9.19
C ASP A 391 -21.55 -8.95 8.36
N GLY A 392 -22.72 -9.14 8.98
CA GLY A 392 -24.02 -9.04 8.31
C GLY A 392 -24.27 -7.67 7.64
N ALA A 393 -23.83 -6.57 8.27
CA ALA A 393 -23.97 -5.23 7.72
C ALA A 393 -23.16 -5.05 6.43
N MET A 394 -21.92 -5.56 6.39
CA MET A 394 -21.06 -5.50 5.22
C MET A 394 -21.60 -6.34 4.06
N LYS A 395 -22.11 -7.55 4.35
CA LYS A 395 -22.79 -8.38 3.34
C LYS A 395 -23.96 -7.63 2.72
N PHE A 396 -24.76 -6.97 3.55
CA PHE A 396 -25.92 -6.22 3.07
C PHE A 396 -25.51 -5.01 2.23
N ALA A 397 -24.48 -4.26 2.64
CA ALA A 397 -23.98 -3.12 1.89
C ALA A 397 -23.47 -3.49 0.48
N VAL A 398 -22.72 -4.59 0.36
CA VAL A 398 -22.18 -5.08 -0.93
C VAL A 398 -23.26 -5.70 -1.82
N LEU A 399 -24.20 -6.45 -1.23
CA LEU A 399 -25.21 -7.19 -2.00
C LEU A 399 -26.43 -6.35 -2.36
N ALA A 400 -26.73 -5.28 -1.62
CA ALA A 400 -27.91 -4.46 -1.89
C ALA A 400 -27.92 -3.88 -3.33
N PRO A 401 -26.81 -3.33 -3.89
CA PRO A 401 -26.77 -2.85 -5.27
C PRO A 401 -27.17 -3.90 -6.34
N VAL A 402 -27.02 -5.20 -6.04
CA VAL A 402 -27.47 -6.27 -6.94
C VAL A 402 -28.99 -6.24 -7.15
N ALA A 403 -29.77 -5.78 -6.17
CA ALA A 403 -31.21 -5.60 -6.32
C ALA A 403 -31.56 -4.56 -7.40
N ALA A 404 -30.73 -3.53 -7.59
CA ALA A 404 -30.92 -2.54 -8.66
C ALA A 404 -30.73 -3.17 -10.05
N LEU A 405 -29.83 -4.14 -10.19
CA LEU A 405 -29.63 -4.91 -11.41
C LEU A 405 -30.88 -5.75 -11.76
N PHE A 406 -31.44 -6.46 -10.78
CA PHE A 406 -32.69 -7.23 -10.97
C PHE A 406 -33.88 -6.33 -11.28
N TYR A 407 -33.97 -5.18 -10.61
CA TYR A 407 -35.00 -4.18 -10.90
C TYR A 407 -34.91 -3.66 -12.35
N ALA A 408 -33.71 -3.35 -12.83
CA ALA A 408 -33.48 -2.95 -14.21
C ALA A 408 -33.88 -4.06 -15.20
N LEU A 409 -33.54 -5.31 -14.92
CA LEU A 409 -33.96 -6.46 -15.74
C LEU A 409 -35.48 -6.56 -15.83
N ALA A 410 -36.18 -6.46 -14.69
CA ALA A 410 -37.64 -6.49 -14.65
C ALA A 410 -38.26 -5.35 -15.48
N LEU A 411 -37.70 -4.12 -15.41
CA LEU A 411 -38.14 -3.01 -16.24
C LEU A 411 -37.87 -3.23 -17.74
N LEU A 412 -36.73 -3.84 -18.11
CA LEU A 412 -36.35 -4.09 -19.50
C LEU A 412 -37.18 -5.21 -20.16
N VAL A 413 -37.60 -6.20 -19.37
CA VAL A 413 -38.38 -7.36 -19.84
C VAL A 413 -39.88 -7.07 -19.78
N MET A 414 -40.37 -6.52 -18.67
CA MET A 414 -41.80 -6.38 -18.39
C MET A 414 -42.31 -4.93 -18.54
N GLY A 415 -41.43 -3.94 -18.52
CA GLY A 415 -41.78 -2.52 -18.53
C GLY A 415 -42.05 -1.96 -19.93
N LYS A 416 -42.95 -0.97 -20.00
CA LYS A 416 -43.14 -0.13 -21.19
C LYS A 416 -42.12 1.01 -21.19
N VAL A 417 -40.87 0.69 -21.55
CA VAL A 417 -39.78 1.67 -21.66
C VAL A 417 -39.66 2.15 -23.10
N GLY A 418 -39.58 3.47 -23.32
CA GLY A 418 -39.38 4.04 -24.65
C GLY A 418 -38.10 3.50 -25.32
N SER A 419 -38.12 3.31 -26.64
CA SER A 419 -37.04 2.64 -27.38
C SER A 419 -35.65 3.26 -27.16
N GLU A 420 -35.57 4.58 -27.01
CA GLU A 420 -34.31 5.30 -26.76
C GLU A 420 -33.73 4.98 -25.38
N ILE A 421 -34.55 5.08 -24.32
CA ILE A 421 -34.13 4.73 -22.95
C ILE A 421 -33.81 3.24 -22.87
N ARG A 422 -34.59 2.39 -23.54
CA ARG A 422 -34.39 0.95 -23.55
C ARG A 422 -33.00 0.57 -24.07
N SER A 423 -32.53 1.18 -25.16
CA SER A 423 -31.19 0.92 -25.69
C SER A 423 -30.09 1.34 -24.71
N ARG A 424 -30.20 2.54 -24.11
CA ARG A 424 -29.20 3.02 -23.13
C ARG A 424 -29.22 2.22 -21.83
N ALA A 425 -30.40 1.82 -21.36
CA ALA A 425 -30.57 0.97 -20.19
C ALA A 425 -30.05 -0.45 -20.46
N LEU A 426 -30.20 -0.98 -21.68
CA LEU A 426 -29.59 -2.25 -22.09
C LEU A 426 -28.05 -2.16 -22.09
N PHE A 427 -27.49 -1.08 -22.63
CA PHE A 427 -26.04 -0.83 -22.56
C PHE A 427 -25.57 -0.84 -21.10
N ALA A 428 -26.17 -0.02 -20.23
CA ALA A 428 -25.76 0.09 -18.84
C ALA A 428 -25.97 -1.23 -18.07
N PHE A 429 -27.08 -1.93 -18.33
CA PHE A 429 -27.38 -3.22 -17.73
C PHE A 429 -26.37 -4.29 -18.14
N SER A 430 -26.04 -4.39 -19.43
CA SER A 430 -25.07 -5.38 -19.93
C SER A 430 -23.68 -5.15 -19.34
N ALA A 431 -23.23 -3.90 -19.23
CA ALA A 431 -21.97 -3.58 -18.60
C ALA A 431 -21.97 -3.91 -17.09
N ALA A 432 -23.02 -3.52 -16.36
CA ALA A 432 -23.19 -3.86 -14.95
C ALA A 432 -23.25 -5.36 -14.70
N PHE A 433 -23.93 -6.12 -15.56
CA PHE A 433 -24.02 -7.57 -15.45
C PHE A 433 -22.67 -8.25 -15.67
N LEU A 434 -21.88 -7.81 -16.66
CA LEU A 434 -20.53 -8.31 -16.88
C LEU A 434 -19.60 -8.00 -15.71
N ALA A 435 -19.67 -6.78 -15.17
CA ALA A 435 -18.92 -6.40 -13.98
C ALA A 435 -19.31 -7.24 -12.76
N PHE A 436 -20.61 -7.53 -12.58
CA PHE A 436 -21.08 -8.43 -11.53
C PHE A 436 -20.49 -9.83 -11.67
N VAL A 437 -20.51 -10.42 -12.87
CA VAL A 437 -19.92 -11.76 -13.13
C VAL A 437 -18.43 -11.77 -12.79
N ILE A 438 -17.68 -10.75 -13.22
CA ILE A 438 -16.25 -10.65 -12.93
C ILE A 438 -15.99 -10.43 -11.42
N SER A 439 -16.88 -9.69 -10.73
CA SER A 439 -16.81 -9.48 -9.26
C SER A 439 -17.06 -10.76 -8.45
N MET A 440 -17.80 -11.73 -9.02
CA MET A 440 -17.92 -13.08 -8.42
C MET A 440 -16.63 -13.88 -8.54
N ILE A 441 -15.82 -13.62 -9.57
CA ILE A 441 -14.56 -14.32 -9.81
C ILE A 441 -13.44 -13.72 -8.95
N GLN A 442 -13.34 -12.39 -8.90
CA GLN A 442 -12.28 -11.68 -8.18
C GLN A 442 -12.86 -10.46 -7.46
N ILE A 443 -12.53 -10.33 -6.17
CA ILE A 443 -13.25 -9.45 -5.23
C ILE A 443 -13.02 -7.97 -5.55
N ARG A 444 -11.84 -7.60 -6.09
CA ARG A 444 -11.50 -6.20 -6.41
C ARG A 444 -12.49 -5.49 -7.33
N TRP A 445 -13.22 -6.24 -8.15
CA TRP A 445 -14.09 -5.68 -9.18
C TRP A 445 -15.45 -5.21 -8.67
N TRP A 446 -15.76 -5.39 -7.39
CA TRP A 446 -17.01 -4.90 -6.80
C TRP A 446 -17.17 -3.37 -6.92
N SER A 447 -16.09 -2.59 -6.79
CA SER A 447 -16.14 -1.13 -7.04
C SER A 447 -16.45 -0.80 -8.51
N LEU A 448 -16.06 -1.66 -9.46
CA LEU A 448 -16.40 -1.50 -10.88
C LEU A 448 -17.87 -1.81 -11.13
N PHE A 449 -18.38 -2.86 -10.49
CA PHE A 449 -19.80 -3.16 -10.51
C PHE A 449 -20.63 -1.97 -10.00
N ASP A 450 -20.25 -1.41 -8.85
CA ASP A 450 -20.90 -0.22 -8.28
C ASP A 450 -20.89 0.98 -9.24
N LEU A 451 -19.77 1.23 -9.91
CA LEU A 451 -19.65 2.29 -10.90
C LEU A 451 -20.68 2.17 -12.03
N TYR A 452 -20.89 0.95 -12.53
CA TYR A 452 -21.90 0.67 -13.54
C TYR A 452 -23.33 0.73 -12.99
N ILE A 453 -23.55 0.36 -11.73
CA ILE A 453 -24.85 0.55 -11.06
C ILE A 453 -25.19 2.03 -10.93
N VAL A 454 -24.24 2.89 -10.57
CA VAL A 454 -24.43 4.35 -10.55
C VAL A 454 -24.86 4.85 -11.95
N CYS A 455 -24.17 4.42 -13.00
CA CYS A 455 -24.55 4.77 -14.38
C CYS A 455 -25.95 4.26 -14.76
N LEU A 456 -26.28 3.02 -14.40
CA LEU A 456 -27.57 2.41 -14.65
C LEU A 456 -28.71 3.17 -13.97
N ILE A 457 -28.55 3.53 -12.69
CA ILE A 457 -29.52 4.33 -11.94
C ILE A 457 -29.69 5.72 -12.59
N ALA A 458 -28.59 6.36 -13.00
CA ALA A 458 -28.63 7.65 -13.69
C ALA A 458 -29.41 7.57 -15.02
N VAL A 459 -29.23 6.50 -15.80
CA VAL A 459 -29.96 6.27 -17.05
C VAL A 459 -31.45 6.01 -16.81
N LEU A 460 -31.79 5.14 -15.85
CA LEU A 460 -33.18 4.83 -15.50
C LEU A 460 -33.95 6.06 -14.99
N CYS A 461 -33.25 7.03 -14.39
CA CYS A 461 -33.84 8.26 -13.87
C CYS A 461 -33.83 9.44 -14.86
N SER A 462 -33.31 9.26 -16.09
CA SER A 462 -33.02 10.36 -17.03
C SER A 462 -34.24 11.07 -17.61
N LYS A 463 -35.39 10.38 -17.77
CA LYS A 463 -36.67 11.00 -18.17
C LYS A 463 -37.67 11.03 -17.03
N VAL A 464 -38.33 12.18 -16.90
CA VAL A 464 -39.45 12.42 -15.99
C VAL A 464 -40.55 13.00 -16.84
N ASP A 465 -41.30 12.13 -17.51
CA ASP A 465 -42.47 12.53 -18.30
C ASP A 465 -43.68 12.78 -17.38
N SER A 466 -43.60 12.38 -16.11
CA SER A 466 -44.69 12.43 -15.14
C SER A 466 -44.34 13.35 -13.97
N THR A 467 -45.22 14.32 -13.70
CA THR A 467 -45.22 15.14 -12.47
C THR A 467 -45.67 14.37 -11.22
N SER A 468 -45.91 13.05 -11.33
CA SER A 468 -46.37 12.21 -10.24
C SER A 468 -45.29 12.02 -9.16
N ILE A 469 -45.62 12.40 -7.93
CA ILE A 469 -44.81 12.18 -6.73
C ILE A 469 -44.45 10.69 -6.56
N LEU A 470 -45.36 9.79 -6.95
CA LEU A 470 -45.16 8.34 -6.83
C LEU A 470 -44.00 7.84 -7.73
N ASP A 471 -43.79 8.45 -8.89
CA ASP A 471 -42.67 8.10 -9.78
C ASP A 471 -41.33 8.58 -9.23
N ILE A 472 -41.32 9.77 -8.62
CA ILE A 472 -40.15 10.31 -7.91
C ILE A 472 -39.80 9.42 -6.72
N LEU A 473 -40.78 9.00 -5.90
CA LEU A 473 -40.56 8.10 -4.77
C LEU A 473 -40.00 6.75 -5.19
N LYS A 474 -40.47 6.17 -6.31
CA LYS A 474 -39.90 4.92 -6.85
C LYS A 474 -38.43 5.08 -7.22
N LYS A 475 -38.07 6.19 -7.87
CA LYS A 475 -36.67 6.49 -8.25
C LYS A 475 -35.77 6.70 -7.02
N ILE A 476 -36.28 7.41 -6.00
CA ILE A 476 -35.58 7.54 -4.71
C ILE A 476 -35.40 6.19 -4.03
N ALA A 477 -36.44 5.33 -4.04
CA ALA A 477 -36.36 4.00 -3.44
C ALA A 477 -35.27 3.14 -4.10
N VAL A 478 -35.09 3.24 -5.42
CA VAL A 478 -34.00 2.54 -6.14
C VAL A 478 -32.63 3.04 -5.70
N ALA A 479 -32.44 4.35 -5.51
CA ALA A 479 -31.18 4.90 -5.00
C ALA A 479 -30.95 4.56 -3.52
N ALA A 480 -32.01 4.51 -2.71
CA ALA A 480 -31.95 4.18 -1.29
C ALA A 480 -31.52 2.74 -1.01
N ILE A 481 -31.56 1.85 -2.01
CA ILE A 481 -30.97 0.51 -1.92
C ILE A 481 -29.48 0.58 -1.57
N SER A 482 -28.77 1.64 -1.99
CA SER A 482 -27.36 1.83 -1.66
C SER A 482 -27.13 2.37 -0.24
N LEU A 483 -28.15 2.91 0.46
CA LEU A 483 -28.00 3.56 1.77
C LEU A 483 -27.19 2.77 2.83
N PRO A 484 -27.29 1.42 2.92
CA PRO A 484 -26.51 0.66 3.89
C PRO A 484 -24.99 0.83 3.76
N GLY A 485 -24.47 1.12 2.56
CA GLY A 485 -23.03 1.34 2.38
C GLY A 485 -22.56 2.61 3.08
N LEU A 486 -23.39 3.66 3.19
CA LEU A 486 -23.05 4.83 4.00
C LEU A 486 -22.86 4.46 5.48
N LEU A 487 -23.70 3.56 6.02
CA LEU A 487 -23.58 3.14 7.41
C LEU A 487 -22.27 2.39 7.66
N VAL A 488 -21.87 1.51 6.73
CA VAL A 488 -20.59 0.77 6.81
C VAL A 488 -19.39 1.72 6.69
N SER A 489 -19.45 2.70 5.78
CA SER A 489 -18.36 3.66 5.61
C SER A 489 -18.26 4.69 6.73
N LEU A 490 -19.35 4.92 7.48
CA LEU A 490 -19.37 5.77 8.67
C LEU A 490 -19.04 5.01 9.96
N THR A 491 -19.22 3.69 10.02
CA THR A 491 -18.78 2.90 11.18
C THR A 491 -17.25 2.88 11.22
N GLN A 492 -16.69 3.77 12.03
CA GLN A 492 -15.27 3.84 12.32
C GLN A 492 -14.99 3.14 13.65
N ASP A 493 -13.88 2.40 13.71
CA ASP A 493 -13.28 2.03 14.99
C ASP A 493 -12.97 3.31 15.77
N GLY A 494 -13.19 3.30 17.09
CA GLY A 494 -12.98 4.47 17.94
C GLY A 494 -11.55 5.04 17.82
N TYR A 495 -11.36 6.28 18.28
CA TYR A 495 -10.03 6.87 18.39
C TYR A 495 -9.18 6.03 19.33
N ALA A 496 -8.25 5.26 18.77
CA ALA A 496 -7.24 4.59 19.56
C ALA A 496 -6.19 5.62 19.95
N THR A 497 -6.12 5.93 21.23
CA THR A 497 -5.10 6.82 21.81
C THR A 497 -3.92 6.03 22.39
N ASP A 498 -4.00 4.71 22.35
CA ASP A 498 -3.03 3.79 22.96
C ASP A 498 -2.85 2.56 22.06
N ILE A 499 -1.61 2.06 22.03
CA ILE A 499 -1.18 0.87 21.28
C ILE A 499 -2.03 -0.35 21.63
N ALA A 500 -2.43 -0.48 22.90
CA ALA A 500 -3.24 -1.60 23.38
C ALA A 500 -4.61 -1.71 22.66
N GLN A 501 -5.17 -0.59 22.20
CA GLN A 501 -6.47 -0.52 21.54
C GLN A 501 -6.40 -0.76 20.03
N LEU A 502 -5.20 -0.86 19.47
CA LEU A 502 -4.99 -1.02 18.04
C LEU A 502 -5.31 -2.42 17.54
N ASN A 503 -5.78 -2.50 16.29
CA ASN A 503 -5.92 -3.79 15.60
C ASN A 503 -4.55 -4.36 15.20
N THR A 504 -4.51 -5.63 14.81
CA THR A 504 -3.25 -6.35 14.50
C THR A 504 -2.44 -5.69 13.38
N LEU A 505 -3.08 -5.19 12.31
CA LEU A 505 -2.38 -4.57 11.18
C LEU A 505 -1.81 -3.19 11.54
N GLN A 506 -2.54 -2.43 12.37
CA GLN A 506 -2.03 -1.19 12.94
C GLN A 506 -0.81 -1.46 13.81
N LYS A 507 -0.91 -2.42 14.75
CA LYS A 507 0.20 -2.83 15.61
C LYS A 507 1.44 -3.23 14.80
N GLN A 508 1.26 -3.98 13.72
CA GLN A 508 2.35 -4.33 12.81
C GLN A 508 3.02 -3.07 12.21
N SER A 509 2.22 -2.12 11.73
CA SER A 509 2.73 -0.85 11.17
C SER A 509 3.56 -0.05 12.20
N PHE A 510 3.12 -0.06 13.47
CA PHE A 510 3.88 0.57 14.56
C PHE A 510 5.21 -0.12 14.86
N VAL A 511 5.22 -1.46 14.89
CA VAL A 511 6.46 -2.23 15.08
C VAL A 511 7.45 -1.96 13.96
N GLU A 512 6.97 -1.93 12.71
CA GLU A 512 7.81 -1.60 11.55
C GLU A 512 8.37 -0.17 11.63
N ARG A 513 7.52 0.82 11.98
CA ARG A 513 7.94 2.22 12.12
C ARG A 513 8.95 2.42 13.24
N ASP A 514 8.66 1.95 14.45
CA ASP A 514 9.55 2.11 15.61
C ASP A 514 10.89 1.40 15.35
N PHE A 515 10.87 0.19 14.78
CA PHE A 515 12.07 -0.54 14.41
C PHE A 515 12.91 0.21 13.36
N ALA A 516 12.28 0.72 12.30
CA ALA A 516 12.99 1.45 11.25
C ALA A 516 13.61 2.76 11.76
N HIS A 517 12.91 3.46 12.66
CA HIS A 517 13.47 4.64 13.32
C HIS A 517 14.62 4.28 14.27
N TRP A 518 14.44 3.22 15.05
CA TRP A 518 15.43 2.70 15.99
C TRP A 518 16.73 2.29 15.29
N LEU A 519 16.61 1.66 14.12
CA LEU A 519 17.74 1.21 13.32
C LEU A 519 18.50 2.39 12.70
N ASN A 520 17.80 3.39 12.16
CA ASN A 520 18.41 4.62 11.63
C ASN A 520 19.25 5.40 12.65
N LYS A 521 18.77 5.52 13.90
CA LYS A 521 19.56 6.20 14.94
C LYS A 521 20.85 5.44 15.28
N ARG A 522 20.94 4.16 14.91
CA ARG A 522 22.09 3.27 15.16
C ARG A 522 22.95 3.00 13.94
N SER A 523 22.51 3.39 12.74
CA SER A 523 23.29 3.19 11.54
C SER A 523 24.50 4.13 11.54
N SER A 524 25.63 3.60 11.06
CA SER A 524 26.79 4.37 10.64
C SER A 524 26.51 5.05 9.30
N ASP A 525 27.47 5.82 8.77
CA ASP A 525 27.39 6.51 7.47
C ASP A 525 27.32 5.56 6.24
N GLN A 526 27.12 4.26 6.45
CA GLN A 526 27.00 3.28 5.38
C GLN A 526 25.55 3.17 4.92
N GLU A 527 25.35 3.07 3.61
CA GLU A 527 24.04 2.79 3.00
C GLU A 527 23.48 1.47 3.55
N MET A 528 22.27 1.53 4.10
CA MET A 528 21.61 0.36 4.68
C MET A 528 20.85 -0.42 3.62
N VAL A 529 21.34 -1.63 3.34
CA VAL A 529 20.62 -2.63 2.56
C VAL A 529 20.06 -3.71 3.48
N LEU A 530 18.75 -3.89 3.46
CA LEU A 530 17.98 -4.79 4.33
C LEU A 530 17.44 -6.02 3.57
N PHE A 531 17.63 -7.19 4.16
CA PHE A 531 16.96 -8.42 3.77
C PHE A 531 15.88 -8.81 4.80
N SER A 532 14.61 -8.80 4.37
CA SER A 532 13.46 -9.21 5.18
C SER A 532 12.33 -9.79 4.31
N THR A 533 11.16 -10.07 4.91
CA THR A 533 9.98 -10.48 4.15
C THR A 533 9.42 -9.32 3.32
N PRO A 534 8.72 -9.58 2.20
CA PRO A 534 8.25 -8.52 1.29
C PRO A 534 7.44 -7.41 1.96
N MET A 535 6.57 -7.77 2.89
CA MET A 535 5.69 -6.84 3.61
C MET A 535 6.49 -5.97 4.58
N PHE A 536 7.36 -6.58 5.39
CA PHE A 536 8.19 -5.87 6.34
C PHE A 536 9.21 -4.96 5.64
N SER A 537 9.85 -5.45 4.58
CA SER A 537 10.75 -4.66 3.74
C SER A 537 10.07 -3.42 3.14
N SER A 538 8.82 -3.53 2.71
CA SER A 538 8.07 -2.38 2.18
C SER A 538 7.86 -1.30 3.25
N GLY A 539 7.51 -1.71 4.48
CA GLY A 539 7.42 -0.81 5.63
C GLY A 539 8.78 -0.22 6.02
N ALA A 540 9.84 -1.02 6.01
CA ALA A 540 11.18 -0.59 6.37
C ALA A 540 11.78 0.41 5.35
N ALA A 541 11.56 0.20 4.05
CA ALA A 541 11.91 1.16 3.01
C ALA A 541 11.14 2.48 3.16
N TYR A 542 9.87 2.41 3.57
CA TYR A 542 9.02 3.58 3.77
C TYR A 542 9.39 4.39 5.02
N TYR A 543 9.31 3.77 6.20
CA TYR A 543 9.58 4.45 7.49
C TYR A 543 11.05 4.77 7.68
N GLY A 544 11.94 3.88 7.20
CA GLY A 544 13.38 3.97 7.41
C GLY A 544 14.17 4.55 6.26
N GLY A 545 13.62 4.62 5.04
CA GLY A 545 14.39 5.06 3.86
C GLY A 545 15.46 4.06 3.42
N PHE A 546 15.30 2.78 3.76
CA PHE A 546 16.30 1.74 3.46
C PHE A 546 16.18 1.18 2.05
N ASP A 547 17.32 0.76 1.52
CA ASP A 547 17.37 -0.11 0.36
C ASP A 547 16.99 -1.53 0.77
N VAL A 548 16.17 -2.20 -0.03
CA VAL A 548 15.66 -3.53 0.26
C VAL A 548 15.87 -4.49 -0.88
N ILE A 549 16.14 -5.75 -0.54
CA ILE A 549 16.31 -6.83 -1.51
C ILE A 549 14.98 -7.18 -2.18
N VAL A 550 13.91 -7.26 -1.39
CA VAL A 550 12.58 -7.65 -1.87
C VAL A 550 11.53 -6.75 -1.24
N SER A 551 10.54 -6.31 -2.02
CA SER A 551 9.34 -5.62 -1.55
C SER A 551 8.09 -6.43 -1.90
N ALA A 552 6.92 -6.02 -1.40
CA ALA A 552 5.65 -6.64 -1.75
C ALA A 552 5.15 -6.21 -3.15
N ASP A 553 5.97 -5.48 -3.91
CA ASP A 553 5.66 -5.06 -5.28
C ASP A 553 5.95 -6.19 -6.28
N GLU A 554 4.95 -6.52 -7.09
CA GLU A 554 5.04 -7.58 -8.11
C GLU A 554 6.03 -7.23 -9.23
N ALA A 555 6.34 -5.94 -9.42
CA ALA A 555 7.40 -5.52 -10.32
C ALA A 555 8.80 -5.98 -9.86
N ASN A 556 8.99 -6.30 -8.57
CA ASN A 556 10.25 -6.77 -8.03
C ASN A 556 10.44 -8.29 -8.18
N LYS A 557 10.50 -8.77 -9.43
CA LYS A 557 10.78 -10.19 -9.73
C LYS A 557 12.22 -10.58 -9.37
N THR A 558 13.20 -9.74 -9.74
CA THR A 558 14.62 -10.02 -9.52
C THR A 558 14.97 -10.11 -8.04
N GLY A 559 14.47 -9.19 -7.21
CA GLY A 559 14.63 -9.22 -5.77
C GLY A 559 13.93 -10.40 -5.11
N TYR A 560 12.76 -10.81 -5.62
CA TYR A 560 12.08 -12.03 -5.17
C TYR A 560 12.93 -13.29 -5.42
N ASP A 561 13.52 -13.43 -6.61
CA ASP A 561 14.40 -14.55 -6.94
C ASP A 561 15.68 -14.56 -6.07
N LYS A 562 16.28 -13.39 -5.85
CA LYS A 562 17.40 -13.22 -4.91
C LYS A 562 17.03 -13.63 -3.49
N ALA A 563 15.86 -13.20 -3.02
CA ALA A 563 15.35 -13.51 -1.69
C ALA A 563 15.10 -15.01 -1.50
N ILE A 564 14.54 -15.69 -2.52
CA ILE A 564 14.39 -17.16 -2.51
C ILE A 564 15.75 -17.82 -2.34
N ARG A 565 16.71 -17.48 -3.22
CA ARG A 565 18.02 -18.12 -3.22
C ARG A 565 18.77 -17.90 -1.92
N LEU A 566 18.73 -16.69 -1.38
CA LEU A 566 19.36 -16.35 -0.09
C LEU A 566 18.68 -17.04 1.08
N ALA A 567 17.34 -17.11 1.10
CA ALA A 567 16.63 -17.79 2.18
C ALA A 567 16.90 -19.30 2.20
N SER A 568 17.01 -19.92 1.02
CA SER A 568 17.20 -21.37 0.86
C SER A 568 18.66 -21.82 0.82
N SER A 569 19.65 -20.90 0.87
CA SER A 569 21.06 -21.28 0.82
C SER A 569 21.41 -22.14 2.03
N ASP A 570 22.13 -23.22 1.79
CA ASP A 570 22.37 -24.27 2.78
C ASP A 570 23.85 -24.39 3.19
N SER A 571 24.71 -23.56 2.59
CA SER A 571 26.13 -23.46 2.87
C SER A 571 26.50 -22.03 3.31
N GLN A 572 27.39 -21.93 4.29
CA GLN A 572 27.88 -20.64 4.78
C GLN A 572 28.61 -19.85 3.68
N GLN A 573 29.38 -20.53 2.81
CA GLN A 573 30.10 -19.90 1.70
C GLN A 573 29.16 -19.27 0.68
N GLU A 574 28.13 -19.99 0.22
CA GLU A 574 27.13 -19.42 -0.70
C GLU A 574 26.42 -18.24 -0.05
N THR A 575 26.02 -18.38 1.21
CA THR A 575 25.33 -17.31 1.95
C THR A 575 26.18 -16.05 2.03
N THR A 576 27.47 -16.15 2.40
CA THR A 576 28.38 -15.00 2.44
C THR A 576 28.53 -14.35 1.08
N ILE A 577 28.71 -15.13 0.00
CA ILE A 577 28.81 -14.61 -1.37
C ILE A 577 27.52 -13.86 -1.77
N LEU A 578 26.34 -14.41 -1.45
CA LEU A 578 25.07 -13.78 -1.75
C LEU A 578 24.86 -12.48 -0.94
N LEU A 579 25.24 -12.46 0.33
CA LEU A 579 25.16 -11.26 1.16
C LEU A 579 26.09 -10.15 0.65
N GLU A 580 27.36 -10.49 0.37
CA GLU A 580 28.36 -9.54 -0.14
C GLU A 580 28.01 -9.01 -1.55
N SER A 581 27.62 -9.90 -2.46
CA SER A 581 27.26 -9.52 -3.84
C SER A 581 26.04 -8.60 -3.90
N ASN A 582 25.11 -8.73 -2.94
CA ASN A 582 23.95 -7.86 -2.83
C ASN A 582 24.13 -6.69 -1.85
N LYS A 583 25.36 -6.49 -1.33
CA LYS A 583 25.70 -5.46 -0.34
C LYS A 583 24.80 -5.44 0.90
N ILE A 584 24.25 -6.59 1.29
CA ILE A 584 23.32 -6.68 2.43
C ILE A 584 24.09 -6.29 3.69
N THR A 585 23.49 -5.43 4.51
CA THR A 585 24.06 -4.98 5.79
C THR A 585 23.29 -5.54 6.97
N HIS A 586 21.98 -5.74 6.81
CA HIS A 586 21.08 -6.17 7.86
C HIS A 586 20.14 -7.28 7.39
N VAL A 587 19.86 -8.23 8.27
CA VAL A 587 18.87 -9.30 8.07
C VAL A 587 17.84 -9.21 9.19
N VAL A 588 16.56 -9.16 8.84
CA VAL A 588 15.47 -9.02 9.82
C VAL A 588 14.40 -10.07 9.58
N LEU A 589 14.10 -10.83 10.63
CA LEU A 589 13.13 -11.92 10.66
C LEU A 589 11.90 -11.55 11.50
N PRO A 590 10.82 -11.05 10.87
CA PRO A 590 9.52 -10.93 11.52
C PRO A 590 8.91 -12.32 11.71
N MET A 591 8.88 -12.81 12.95
CA MET A 591 8.48 -14.19 13.26
C MET A 591 6.98 -14.44 13.08
N TRP A 592 6.18 -13.38 12.96
CA TRP A 592 4.74 -13.46 12.67
C TRP A 592 4.43 -13.66 11.17
N ASP A 593 5.42 -13.50 10.29
CA ASP A 593 5.26 -13.62 8.84
C ASP A 593 5.81 -14.98 8.33
N PRO A 594 4.95 -15.85 7.75
CA PRO A 594 5.39 -17.15 7.24
C PRO A 594 6.15 -17.08 5.91
N MET A 595 6.29 -15.91 5.28
CA MET A 595 6.85 -15.78 3.92
C MET A 595 8.27 -16.35 3.77
N PHE A 596 9.11 -16.25 4.80
CA PHE A 596 10.43 -16.85 4.76
C PHE A 596 10.41 -18.36 4.60
N GLU A 597 9.46 -19.05 5.23
CA GLU A 597 9.29 -20.49 5.07
C GLU A 597 8.84 -20.84 3.65
N GLN A 598 8.04 -19.96 3.02
CA GLN A 598 7.66 -20.11 1.62
C GLN A 598 8.87 -19.95 0.70
N PHE A 599 9.76 -18.99 0.97
CA PHE A 599 11.01 -18.86 0.20
C PHE A 599 11.88 -20.10 0.26
N VAL A 600 12.09 -20.66 1.46
CA VAL A 600 12.84 -21.91 1.62
C VAL A 600 12.16 -23.06 0.88
N ARG A 601 10.83 -23.18 0.95
CA ARG A 601 10.07 -24.22 0.24
C ARG A 601 10.22 -24.11 -1.27
N ILE A 602 10.08 -22.91 -1.82
CA ILE A 602 10.21 -22.66 -3.26
C ILE A 602 11.64 -22.97 -3.70
N GLY A 603 12.65 -22.45 -3.00
CA GLY A 603 14.06 -22.66 -3.34
C GLY A 603 14.51 -24.12 -3.25
N THR A 604 13.91 -24.91 -2.35
CA THR A 604 14.23 -26.34 -2.16
C THR A 604 13.28 -27.29 -2.88
N GLY A 605 12.24 -26.78 -3.54
CA GLY A 605 11.22 -27.58 -4.23
C GLY A 605 10.33 -28.41 -3.29
N LYS A 606 10.20 -28.03 -2.01
CA LYS A 606 9.42 -28.78 -1.01
C LYS A 606 7.95 -28.35 -0.97
N PRO A 607 6.99 -29.28 -0.91
CA PRO A 607 5.57 -28.96 -0.79
C PRO A 607 5.22 -28.41 0.60
N ARG A 608 4.01 -27.84 0.73
CA ARG A 608 3.49 -27.30 2.00
C ARG A 608 3.28 -28.43 3.02
N GLY A 609 3.77 -28.24 4.24
CA GLY A 609 3.61 -29.17 5.36
C GLY A 609 4.78 -30.12 5.59
N GLU A 610 5.73 -30.23 4.65
CA GLU A 610 7.00 -30.92 4.90
C GLU A 610 7.93 -30.12 5.80
N GLU A 611 8.78 -30.82 6.55
CA GLU A 611 9.85 -30.19 7.34
C GLU A 611 10.86 -29.50 6.42
N LEU A 612 11.28 -28.30 6.87
CA LEU A 612 12.27 -27.49 6.18
C LEU A 612 13.68 -27.99 6.52
N PRO A 613 14.65 -27.85 5.60
CA PRO A 613 16.05 -28.17 5.91
C PRO A 613 16.56 -27.25 7.02
N GLN A 614 17.05 -27.85 8.10
CA GLN A 614 17.54 -27.11 9.28
C GLN A 614 18.77 -26.24 8.96
N ASN A 615 19.55 -26.64 7.96
CA ASN A 615 20.72 -25.91 7.48
C ASN A 615 20.38 -24.77 6.50
N ALA A 616 19.12 -24.59 6.10
CA ALA A 616 18.74 -23.44 5.29
C ALA A 616 18.96 -22.15 6.10
N PHE A 617 19.60 -21.14 5.49
CA PHE A 617 20.08 -19.94 6.16
C PHE A 617 19.05 -19.29 7.10
N VAL A 618 17.83 -19.06 6.60
CA VAL A 618 16.79 -18.43 7.40
C VAL A 618 16.25 -19.34 8.51
N VAL A 619 16.24 -20.66 8.31
CA VAL A 619 15.83 -21.63 9.35
C VAL A 619 16.87 -21.67 10.47
N ALA A 620 18.15 -21.74 10.13
CA ALA A 620 19.26 -21.69 11.08
C ALA A 620 19.22 -20.39 11.94
N LEU A 621 18.98 -19.23 11.32
CA LEU A 621 18.86 -17.97 12.04
C LEU A 621 17.65 -17.91 12.99
N LYS A 622 16.53 -18.56 12.64
CA LYS A 622 15.35 -18.65 13.54
C LYS A 622 15.70 -19.40 14.83
N ASP A 623 16.56 -20.40 14.74
CA ASP A 623 17.02 -21.22 15.86
C ASP A 623 18.25 -20.65 16.59
N TRP A 624 18.62 -19.40 16.29
CA TRP A 624 19.80 -18.72 16.85
C TRP A 624 21.15 -19.38 16.52
N ASP A 625 21.21 -20.16 15.43
CA ASP A 625 22.47 -20.62 14.84
C ASP A 625 23.07 -19.50 13.99
N ILE A 626 23.70 -18.54 14.68
CA ILE A 626 24.22 -17.31 14.08
C ILE A 626 25.67 -17.53 13.59
N PRO A 627 25.97 -17.28 12.31
CA PRO A 627 27.35 -17.29 11.81
C PRO A 627 28.24 -16.26 12.52
N LEU A 628 29.53 -16.57 12.66
CA LEU A 628 30.50 -15.71 13.39
C LEU A 628 30.70 -14.31 12.78
N TRP A 629 30.31 -14.10 11.52
CA TRP A 629 30.33 -12.81 10.82
C TRP A 629 29.02 -12.01 10.95
N MET A 630 28.11 -12.42 11.84
CA MET A 630 26.82 -11.77 12.07
C MET A 630 26.63 -11.46 13.55
N GLN A 631 25.98 -10.33 13.86
CA GLN A 631 25.64 -9.92 15.21
C GLN A 631 24.13 -9.84 15.38
N ALA A 632 23.59 -10.45 16.45
CA ALA A 632 22.20 -10.20 16.84
C ALA A 632 22.04 -8.79 17.43
N LEU A 633 20.99 -8.10 16.99
CA LEU A 633 20.62 -6.77 17.44
C LEU A 633 19.56 -6.84 18.53
N ASN A 634 19.74 -6.11 19.63
CA ASN A 634 18.80 -6.11 20.74
C ASN A 634 17.71 -5.05 20.60
N TYR A 635 16.81 -5.26 19.65
CA TYR A 635 15.53 -4.56 19.64
C TYR A 635 14.52 -5.27 20.54
N SER A 636 13.79 -4.51 21.37
CA SER A 636 12.84 -5.02 22.36
C SER A 636 11.50 -4.31 22.26
N LEU A 637 10.42 -5.08 22.35
CA LEU A 637 9.06 -4.56 22.40
C LEU A 637 8.63 -4.26 23.85
N PRO A 638 7.78 -3.25 24.08
CA PRO A 638 7.32 -2.90 25.41
C PRO A 638 6.34 -3.96 25.94
N GLN A 639 6.56 -4.41 27.18
CA GLN A 639 5.70 -5.38 27.84
C GLN A 639 4.38 -4.72 28.29
N GLY A 640 3.24 -5.41 28.12
CA GLY A 640 1.92 -4.93 28.52
C GLY A 640 1.21 -4.05 27.50
N SER A 641 1.81 -3.84 26.33
CA SER A 641 1.29 -2.99 25.25
C SER A 641 0.36 -3.73 24.27
N GLY A 642 0.17 -5.04 24.44
CA GLY A 642 -0.57 -5.86 23.47
C GLY A 642 0.24 -6.16 22.19
N LEU A 643 1.57 -5.94 22.21
CA LEU A 643 2.52 -6.26 21.15
C LEU A 643 3.24 -7.60 21.37
N GLU A 644 2.90 -8.35 22.43
CA GLU A 644 3.61 -9.58 22.84
C GLU A 644 3.50 -10.71 21.81
N SER A 645 2.53 -10.63 20.90
CA SER A 645 2.38 -11.55 19.77
C SER A 645 3.36 -11.31 18.62
N PHE A 646 4.05 -10.16 18.62
CA PHE A 646 5.06 -9.83 17.62
C PHE A 646 6.43 -10.19 18.18
N GLU A 647 7.22 -10.94 17.41
CA GLU A 647 8.63 -11.21 17.72
C GLU A 647 9.48 -10.87 16.51
N LEU A 648 10.53 -10.07 16.74
CA LEU A 648 11.44 -9.59 15.70
C LEU A 648 12.88 -9.97 16.06
N ASN A 649 13.51 -10.73 15.18
CA ASN A 649 14.93 -11.05 15.28
C ASN A 649 15.69 -10.27 14.21
N ALA A 650 16.56 -9.37 14.63
CA ALA A 650 17.32 -8.51 13.74
C ALA A 650 18.81 -8.80 13.89
N PHE A 651 19.53 -8.73 12.78
CA PHE A 651 20.94 -9.07 12.70
C PHE A 651 21.68 -8.07 11.82
N ALA A 652 22.90 -7.72 12.21
CA ALA A 652 23.82 -6.88 11.43
C ALA A 652 25.00 -7.72 10.95
N LEU A 653 25.45 -7.49 9.72
CA LEU A 653 26.69 -8.08 9.21
C LEU A 653 27.90 -7.33 9.76
N GLN A 654 28.96 -8.08 10.05
CA GLN A 654 30.18 -7.56 10.65
C GLN A 654 31.39 -8.42 10.29
N ALA A 655 32.58 -7.96 10.68
CA ALA A 655 33.78 -8.79 10.61
C ALA A 655 33.61 -10.06 11.47
N GLU A 656 34.18 -11.16 10.99
CA GLU A 656 34.16 -12.45 11.67
C GLU A 656 34.73 -12.33 13.10
N GLN A 657 34.02 -12.94 14.06
CA GLN A 657 34.33 -12.84 15.49
C GLN A 657 34.82 -14.17 16.04
N ASP A 658 35.58 -14.10 17.13
CA ASP A 658 35.95 -15.28 17.88
C ASP A 658 34.69 -15.96 18.46
N PRO A 659 34.59 -17.30 18.47
CA PRO A 659 33.40 -18.02 18.93
C PRO A 659 32.96 -17.64 20.35
N GLU A 660 33.91 -17.46 21.27
CA GLU A 660 33.65 -17.03 22.65
C GLU A 660 33.01 -15.64 22.73
N MET A 661 33.35 -14.73 21.81
CA MET A 661 32.79 -13.38 21.75
C MET A 661 31.34 -13.43 21.25
N ALA A 662 31.11 -14.20 20.18
CA ALA A 662 29.77 -14.39 19.61
C ALA A 662 28.82 -15.01 20.64
N LEU A 663 29.23 -16.09 21.32
CA LEU A 663 28.46 -16.73 22.40
C LEU A 663 28.23 -15.79 23.57
N SER A 664 29.24 -14.99 23.96
CA SER A 664 29.11 -14.03 25.08
C SER A 664 28.10 -12.93 24.78
N ARG A 665 28.03 -12.44 23.53
CA ARG A 665 27.05 -11.44 23.09
C ARG A 665 25.64 -12.03 23.00
N LEU A 666 25.51 -13.26 22.51
CA LEU A 666 24.24 -13.97 22.47
C LEU A 666 23.70 -14.25 23.88
N ALA A 667 24.57 -14.61 24.82
CA ALA A 667 24.22 -14.75 26.23
C ALA A 667 23.62 -13.46 26.81
N ASP A 668 24.28 -12.32 26.57
CA ASP A 668 23.78 -11.02 27.04
C ASP A 668 22.44 -10.65 26.39
N LEU A 669 22.28 -10.90 25.09
CA LEU A 669 21.01 -10.71 24.40
C LEU A 669 19.88 -11.50 25.08
N PHE A 670 20.10 -12.79 25.37
CA PHE A 670 19.09 -13.61 26.03
C PHE A 670 18.79 -13.16 27.46
N VAL A 671 19.81 -12.75 28.23
CA VAL A 671 19.62 -12.15 29.55
C VAL A 671 18.80 -10.87 29.47
N GLU A 672 19.12 -9.98 28.53
CA GLU A 672 18.42 -8.70 28.32
C GLU A 672 16.97 -8.91 27.84
N ARG A 673 16.72 -9.91 26.99
CA ARG A 673 15.37 -10.29 26.53
C ARG A 673 14.58 -11.13 27.55
N GLY A 674 15.18 -11.49 28.70
CA GLY A 674 14.54 -12.34 29.72
C GLY A 674 14.42 -13.83 29.34
N LYS A 675 15.08 -14.27 28.27
CA LYS A 675 15.17 -15.67 27.81
C LYS A 675 16.21 -16.45 28.63
N LEU A 676 15.94 -16.61 29.93
CA LEU A 676 16.91 -17.14 30.89
C LEU A 676 17.23 -18.63 30.68
N TRP A 677 16.35 -19.40 30.03
CA TRP A 677 16.60 -20.81 29.73
C TRP A 677 17.63 -20.98 28.61
N GLU A 678 17.49 -20.19 27.56
CA GLU A 678 18.42 -20.09 26.44
C GLU A 678 19.75 -19.50 26.91
N ALA A 679 19.74 -18.51 27.80
CA ALA A 679 20.97 -18.02 28.43
C ALA A 679 21.72 -19.13 29.20
N LYS A 680 20.99 -20.04 29.87
CA LYS A 680 21.59 -21.19 30.58
C LYS A 680 22.22 -22.21 29.64
N SER A 681 21.65 -22.48 28.46
CA SER A 681 22.28 -23.38 27.49
C SER A 681 23.58 -22.78 26.93
N ILE A 682 23.59 -21.48 26.63
CA ILE A 682 24.82 -20.79 26.20
C ILE A 682 25.89 -20.80 27.29
N ARG A 683 25.51 -20.71 28.58
CA ARG A 683 26.44 -20.83 29.72
C ARG A 683 27.28 -22.10 29.63
N GLU A 684 26.68 -23.23 29.27
CA GLU A 684 27.37 -24.52 29.15
C GLU A 684 28.39 -24.49 28.01
N ALA A 685 28.05 -23.93 26.86
CA ALA A 685 28.98 -23.74 25.75
C ALA A 685 30.17 -22.84 26.14
N LEU A 686 29.92 -21.75 26.87
CA LEU A 686 30.96 -20.83 27.33
C LEU A 686 31.98 -21.47 28.29
N THR A 687 31.61 -22.55 29.01
CA THR A 687 32.56 -23.25 29.90
C THR A 687 33.73 -23.89 29.17
N GLN A 688 33.62 -24.09 27.85
CA GLN A 688 34.69 -24.59 27.00
C GLN A 688 35.85 -23.59 26.84
N TYR A 689 35.65 -22.32 27.24
CA TYR A 689 36.61 -21.22 27.14
C TYR A 689 37.07 -20.69 28.51
N PRO A 690 37.66 -21.52 29.40
CA PRO A 690 37.88 -21.19 30.82
C PRO A 690 38.93 -20.09 31.10
N ARG A 691 39.63 -19.61 30.07
CA ARG A 691 40.68 -18.58 30.18
C ARG A 691 40.30 -17.28 29.48
N ASP A 692 39.19 -17.26 28.75
CA ASP A 692 38.74 -16.06 28.06
C ASP A 692 37.96 -15.15 29.00
N VAL A 693 38.25 -13.84 28.93
CA VAL A 693 37.63 -12.85 29.84
C VAL A 693 36.17 -12.59 29.45
N ASN A 694 35.83 -12.63 28.17
CA ASN A 694 34.47 -12.39 27.70
C ASN A 694 33.55 -13.54 28.12
N ALA A 695 34.02 -14.78 27.93
CA ALA A 695 33.27 -15.97 28.34
C ALA A 695 33.02 -15.99 29.86
N LEU A 696 34.05 -15.73 30.67
CA LEU A 696 33.91 -15.67 32.13
C LEU A 696 32.98 -14.53 32.59
N ALA A 697 33.04 -13.37 31.92
CA ALA A 697 32.15 -12.25 32.18
C ALA A 697 30.69 -12.59 31.88
N ALA A 698 30.42 -13.21 30.73
CA ALA A 698 29.08 -13.62 30.32
C ALA A 698 28.51 -14.70 31.26
N ILE A 699 29.32 -15.70 31.66
CA ILE A 699 28.91 -16.70 32.65
C ILE A 699 28.51 -16.03 33.97
N ALA A 700 29.32 -15.09 34.48
CA ALA A 700 29.01 -14.37 35.71
C ALA A 700 27.73 -13.52 35.57
N ASN A 701 27.47 -12.93 34.40
CA ASN A 701 26.24 -12.19 34.14
C ASN A 701 25.00 -13.11 34.14
N ILE A 702 25.11 -14.31 33.54
CA ILE A 702 24.04 -15.31 33.57
C ILE A 702 23.79 -15.80 35.01
N ASP A 703 24.84 -16.11 35.77
CA ASP A 703 24.72 -16.55 37.17
C ASP A 703 24.04 -15.49 38.04
N TYR A 704 24.33 -14.21 37.79
CA TYR A 704 23.64 -13.09 38.42
C TYR A 704 22.15 -13.03 38.01
N ALA A 705 21.86 -13.06 36.71
CA ALA A 705 20.50 -12.95 36.17
C ALA A 705 19.58 -14.10 36.63
N THR A 706 20.14 -15.31 36.73
CA THR A 706 19.45 -16.52 37.22
C THR A 706 19.35 -16.60 38.74
N ARG A 707 19.92 -15.63 39.46
CA ARG A 707 19.92 -15.50 40.94
C ARG A 707 20.66 -16.65 41.65
N GLU A 708 21.64 -17.26 41.01
CA GLU A 708 22.43 -18.39 41.54
C GLU A 708 23.67 -17.89 42.29
N LYS A 709 23.47 -17.37 43.52
CA LYS A 709 24.51 -16.69 44.31
C LYS A 709 25.84 -17.44 44.46
N ALA A 710 25.79 -18.74 44.77
CA ALA A 710 27.01 -19.53 44.97
C ALA A 710 27.86 -19.63 43.68
N LYS A 711 27.20 -19.80 42.52
CA LYS A 711 27.89 -19.84 41.23
C LYS A 711 28.40 -18.47 40.82
N LEU A 712 27.65 -17.41 41.13
CA LEU A 712 28.11 -16.05 40.89
C LEU A 712 29.41 -15.75 41.65
N GLU A 713 29.53 -16.16 42.92
CA GLU A 713 30.76 -15.98 43.69
C GLU A 713 31.95 -16.69 43.02
N GLU A 714 31.78 -17.94 42.61
CA GLU A 714 32.78 -18.73 41.88
C GLU A 714 33.19 -18.06 40.55
N SER A 715 32.21 -17.67 39.73
CA SER A 715 32.44 -17.00 38.44
C SER A 715 33.15 -15.65 38.61
N MET A 716 32.87 -14.94 39.71
CA MET A 716 33.53 -13.67 40.04
C MET A 716 34.97 -13.85 40.52
N GLU A 717 35.27 -14.92 41.27
CA GLU A 717 36.64 -15.29 41.63
C GLU A 717 37.45 -15.71 40.40
N ALA A 718 36.79 -16.31 39.40
CA ALA A 718 37.42 -16.69 38.14
C ALA A 718 37.75 -15.49 37.24
N VAL A 719 36.86 -14.50 37.09
CA VAL A 719 37.06 -13.40 36.12
C VAL A 719 38.06 -12.34 36.59
N ILE A 720 38.06 -11.99 37.88
CA ILE A 720 38.84 -10.87 38.42
C ILE A 720 40.36 -10.97 38.15
N PRO A 721 41.02 -12.12 38.38
CA PRO A 721 42.46 -12.27 38.12
C PRO A 721 42.84 -11.98 36.67
N TYR A 722 41.95 -12.26 35.72
CA TYR A 722 42.22 -12.09 34.29
C TYR A 722 42.07 -10.64 33.80
N LEU A 723 41.40 -9.76 34.56
CA LEU A 723 41.28 -8.33 34.23
C LEU A 723 42.62 -7.59 34.26
N SER A 724 43.61 -8.11 34.99
CA SER A 724 44.96 -7.55 35.06
C SER A 724 45.86 -7.98 33.89
N ARG A 725 45.41 -8.94 33.08
CA ARG A 725 46.19 -9.52 31.97
C ARG A 725 46.08 -8.69 30.70
N ARG A 726 47.00 -8.91 29.76
CA ARG A 726 47.03 -8.22 28.46
C ARG A 726 45.73 -8.41 27.66
N SER A 727 45.07 -9.56 27.78
CA SER A 727 43.78 -9.84 27.11
C SER A 727 42.66 -8.88 27.53
N ALA A 728 42.65 -8.41 28.78
CA ALA A 728 41.65 -7.46 29.27
C ALA A 728 41.92 -6.00 28.83
N ARG A 729 43.09 -5.71 28.26
CA ARG A 729 43.44 -4.35 27.80
C ARG A 729 42.72 -3.96 26.52
N ASN A 730 42.31 -4.92 25.70
CA ASN A 730 41.68 -4.69 24.40
C ASN A 730 40.20 -5.12 24.37
N LEU A 731 39.53 -5.12 25.52
CA LEU A 731 38.10 -5.46 25.55
C LEU A 731 37.28 -4.43 24.77
N PRO A 732 36.35 -4.88 23.90
CA PRO A 732 35.38 -4.01 23.26
C PRO A 732 34.54 -3.23 24.27
N LEU A 733 34.03 -2.07 23.85
CA LEU A 733 33.25 -1.18 24.71
C LEU A 733 32.04 -1.88 25.33
N ASP A 734 31.26 -2.64 24.55
CA ASP A 734 30.09 -3.37 25.03
C ASP A 734 30.43 -4.34 26.17
N ARG A 735 31.57 -5.03 26.06
CA ARG A 735 32.07 -5.96 27.10
C ARG A 735 32.47 -5.20 28.36
N ARG A 736 33.13 -4.04 28.23
CA ARG A 736 33.55 -3.21 29.38
C ARG A 736 32.35 -2.69 30.16
N VAL A 737 31.33 -2.23 29.45
CA VAL A 737 30.10 -1.69 30.05
C VAL A 737 29.36 -2.79 30.81
N ASN A 738 29.19 -3.97 30.20
CA ASN A 738 28.51 -5.09 30.85
C ASN A 738 29.27 -5.59 32.09
N LEU A 739 30.60 -5.70 32.00
CA LEU A 739 31.46 -6.00 33.16
C LEU A 739 31.34 -4.95 34.26
N ALA A 740 31.37 -3.66 33.91
CA ALA A 740 31.23 -2.59 34.88
C ALA A 740 29.87 -2.60 35.57
N ALA A 741 28.79 -2.85 34.82
CA ALA A 741 27.44 -3.00 35.36
C ALA A 741 27.36 -4.18 36.35
N LEU A 742 27.97 -5.32 36.01
CA LEU A 742 28.06 -6.47 36.90
C LEU A 742 28.87 -6.15 38.17
N PHE A 743 30.02 -5.48 38.06
CA PHE A 743 30.82 -5.06 39.22
C PHE A 743 30.08 -4.06 40.12
N ALA A 744 29.34 -3.12 39.54
CA ALA A 744 28.54 -2.18 40.30
C ALA A 744 27.41 -2.90 41.07
N ARG A 745 26.69 -3.83 40.43
CA ARG A 745 25.64 -4.65 41.06
C ARG A 745 26.18 -5.54 42.20
N THR A 746 27.41 -6.01 42.06
CA THR A 746 28.12 -6.83 43.07
C THR A 746 28.96 -6.01 44.06
N GLN A 747 28.76 -4.69 44.13
CA GLN A 747 29.44 -3.78 45.07
C GLN A 747 30.97 -3.68 44.93
N LYS A 748 31.54 -4.06 43.78
CA LYS A 748 32.98 -3.93 43.45
C LYS A 748 33.24 -2.63 42.67
N LEU A 749 32.94 -1.49 43.28
CA LEU A 749 32.90 -0.18 42.60
C LEU A 749 34.24 0.25 41.98
N ASP A 750 35.38 -0.07 42.59
CA ASP A 750 36.69 0.29 42.05
C ASP A 750 36.99 -0.40 40.71
N LEU A 751 36.57 -1.67 40.58
CA LEU A 751 36.68 -2.42 39.33
C LEU A 751 35.74 -1.86 38.27
N ALA A 752 34.49 -1.53 38.64
CA ALA A 752 33.55 -0.87 37.74
C ALA A 752 34.11 0.46 37.21
N LYS A 753 34.66 1.29 38.10
CA LYS A 753 35.28 2.59 37.77
C LYS A 753 36.45 2.44 36.80
N THR A 754 37.27 1.40 37.00
CA THR A 754 38.41 1.12 36.12
C THR A 754 37.95 0.74 34.71
N GLN A 755 36.92 -0.09 34.59
CA GLN A 755 36.40 -0.51 33.28
C GLN A 755 35.70 0.62 32.53
N ILE A 756 34.90 1.44 33.21
CA ILE A 756 34.23 2.60 32.57
C ILE A 756 35.25 3.63 32.11
N ARG A 757 36.26 3.98 32.92
CA ARG A 757 37.31 4.91 32.49
C ARG A 757 38.01 4.42 31.22
N ALA A 758 38.43 3.15 31.22
CA ALA A 758 39.07 2.55 30.06
C ALA A 758 38.17 2.51 28.81
N GLY A 759 36.85 2.39 28.99
CA GLY A 759 35.88 2.49 27.90
C GLY A 759 35.71 3.92 27.39
N MET A 760 35.58 4.90 28.29
CA MET A 760 35.42 6.32 27.94
C MET A 760 36.63 6.91 27.24
N ASP A 761 37.85 6.48 27.59
CA ASP A 761 39.10 6.99 26.99
C ASP A 761 39.17 6.81 25.46
N ASN A 762 38.42 5.86 24.89
CA ASN A 762 38.40 5.58 23.44
C ASN A 762 36.98 5.57 22.86
N LEU A 763 36.02 6.18 23.56
CA LEU A 763 34.63 6.22 23.12
C LEU A 763 34.50 7.13 21.88
N ASP A 764 33.85 6.60 20.86
CA ASP A 764 33.43 7.35 19.67
C ASP A 764 31.95 7.09 19.39
N ALA A 765 31.36 7.87 18.47
CA ALA A 765 29.95 7.78 18.12
C ALA A 765 29.57 6.42 17.50
N GLU A 766 30.49 5.79 16.76
CA GLU A 766 30.24 4.51 16.08
C GLU A 766 30.15 3.36 17.10
N GLN A 767 31.09 3.29 18.04
CA GLN A 767 31.10 2.35 19.14
C GLN A 767 29.85 2.51 20.01
N LEU A 768 29.43 3.75 20.25
CA LEU A 768 28.24 4.07 21.03
C LEU A 768 26.96 3.59 20.34
N LYS A 769 26.82 3.82 19.03
CA LYS A 769 25.68 3.35 18.22
C LYS A 769 25.56 1.83 18.14
N ARG A 770 26.68 1.10 18.28
CA ARG A 770 26.71 -0.37 18.32
C ARG A 770 26.28 -0.98 19.67
N LEU A 771 26.15 -0.17 20.73
CA LEU A 771 25.73 -0.68 22.04
C LEU A 771 24.24 -1.07 22.04
N SER A 772 23.92 -2.11 22.82
CA SER A 772 22.51 -2.44 23.09
C SER A 772 21.86 -1.31 23.90
N PRO A 773 20.52 -1.12 23.80
CA PRO A 773 19.83 -0.11 24.61
C PRO A 773 20.11 -0.26 26.11
N ALA A 774 20.23 -1.50 26.60
CA ALA A 774 20.55 -1.78 27.99
C ALA A 774 22.00 -1.41 28.35
N ALA A 775 22.96 -1.69 27.46
CA ALA A 775 24.35 -1.28 27.64
C ALA A 775 24.49 0.25 27.62
N THR A 776 23.84 0.95 26.69
CA THR A 776 23.84 2.43 26.66
C THR A 776 23.23 3.02 27.93
N GLY A 777 22.10 2.48 28.41
CA GLY A 777 21.49 2.89 29.67
C GLY A 777 22.38 2.60 30.88
N ALA A 778 23.12 1.48 30.89
CA ALA A 778 24.08 1.16 31.92
C ALA A 778 25.29 2.11 31.90
N LEU A 779 25.80 2.47 30.72
CA LEU A 779 26.88 3.44 30.55
C LEU A 779 26.49 4.80 31.12
N LEU A 780 25.30 5.32 30.78
CA LEU A 780 24.74 6.57 31.33
C LEU A 780 24.60 6.51 32.86
N ALA A 781 24.01 5.43 33.39
CA ALA A 781 23.84 5.23 34.83
C ALA A 781 25.17 5.19 35.57
N LEU A 782 26.14 4.45 35.04
CA LEU A 782 27.46 4.30 35.66
C LEU A 782 28.30 5.57 35.56
N SER A 783 28.22 6.29 34.44
CA SER A 783 28.83 7.61 34.26
C SER A 783 28.38 8.58 35.37
N LYS A 784 27.06 8.74 35.55
CA LYS A 784 26.47 9.61 36.59
C LYS A 784 26.79 9.12 38.01
N ALA A 785 26.67 7.82 38.28
CA ALA A 785 26.90 7.25 39.62
C ALA A 785 28.37 7.29 40.05
N LEU A 786 29.31 7.03 39.13
CA LEU A 786 30.75 6.99 39.41
C LEU A 786 31.46 8.34 39.19
N LYS A 787 30.71 9.36 38.73
CA LYS A 787 31.21 10.71 38.41
C LYS A 787 32.35 10.67 37.39
N ILE A 788 32.15 9.92 36.32
CA ILE A 788 33.08 9.87 35.17
C ILE A 788 32.36 10.56 34.01
N PRO A 789 32.77 11.77 33.59
CA PRO A 789 32.09 12.47 32.50
C PRO A 789 32.30 11.75 31.16
N PHE A 790 31.39 11.98 30.21
CA PHE A 790 31.62 11.64 28.81
C PHE A 790 32.80 12.46 28.24
N PRO A 791 33.45 11.99 27.15
CA PRO A 791 34.54 12.73 26.52
C PRO A 791 34.11 14.13 26.02
N ASP A 792 32.89 14.23 25.51
CA ASP A 792 32.25 15.48 25.07
C ASP A 792 30.73 15.42 25.28
N ASP A 793 30.08 16.58 25.18
CA ASP A 793 28.63 16.73 25.40
C ASP A 793 27.81 16.10 24.25
N GLU A 794 28.38 15.99 23.05
CA GLU A 794 27.70 15.45 21.86
C GLU A 794 27.51 13.92 21.96
N LEU A 795 28.51 13.22 22.47
CA LEU A 795 28.45 11.78 22.76
C LEU A 795 27.50 11.47 23.91
N GLU A 796 27.44 12.33 24.94
CA GLU A 796 26.44 12.20 26.01
C GLU A 796 25.02 12.36 25.45
N GLN A 797 24.79 13.38 24.62
CA GLN A 797 23.50 13.59 23.96
C GLN A 797 23.15 12.41 23.05
N THR A 798 24.09 11.92 22.24
CA THR A 798 23.90 10.73 21.41
C THR A 798 23.53 9.50 22.25
N ALA A 799 24.16 9.31 23.41
CA ALA A 799 23.84 8.20 24.30
C ALA A 799 22.42 8.31 24.86
N LEU A 800 21.97 9.51 25.20
CA LEU A 800 20.59 9.78 25.62
C LEU A 800 19.60 9.51 24.47
N GLU A 801 19.95 9.90 23.24
CA GLU A 801 19.13 9.68 22.05
C GLU A 801 18.93 8.19 21.72
N LEU A 802 19.91 7.35 22.06
CA LEU A 802 19.89 5.90 21.80
C LEU A 802 19.10 5.09 22.84
N VAL A 803 18.79 5.62 24.02
CA VAL A 803 17.98 4.89 25.00
C VAL A 803 16.49 5.17 24.82
N ALA A 804 15.66 4.22 25.24
CA ALA A 804 14.20 4.34 25.25
C ALA A 804 13.76 5.60 25.99
N THR A 805 12.67 6.23 25.52
CA THR A 805 12.17 7.51 26.04
C THR A 805 11.91 7.46 27.55
N GLU A 806 11.33 6.37 28.05
CA GLU A 806 11.09 6.16 29.49
C GLU A 806 12.38 6.13 30.34
N VAL A 807 13.47 5.64 29.76
CA VAL A 807 14.78 5.56 30.43
C VAL A 807 15.43 6.94 30.42
N ARG A 808 15.35 7.66 29.28
CA ARG A 808 15.88 9.03 29.14
C ARG A 808 15.27 9.99 30.16
N GLN A 809 13.96 9.95 30.34
CA GLN A 809 13.26 10.81 31.32
C GLN A 809 13.77 10.61 32.76
N LYS A 810 14.34 9.45 33.12
CA LYS A 810 14.93 9.22 34.45
C LYS A 810 16.31 9.87 34.62
N PHE A 811 16.96 10.25 33.52
CA PHE A 811 18.26 10.91 33.53
C PHE A 811 18.15 12.43 33.49
N GLU A 812 17.14 12.95 32.79
CA GLU A 812 16.81 14.38 32.68
C GLU A 812 16.19 14.97 33.96
N ASN A 813 15.46 14.15 34.72
CA ASN A 813 15.01 14.46 36.08
C ASN A 813 16.09 14.15 37.12
#